data_AF-A0A954VPA2-F1
#
_entry.id   AF-A0A954VPA2-F1
#
_cell.length_a   1.000
_cell.length_b   1.000
_cell.length_c   1.000
_cell.angle_alpha   90.00
_cell.angle_beta   90.00
_cell.angle_gamma   90.00
#
_symmetry.space_group_name_H-M   'P 1'
#
loop_
_entity.id
_entity.type
_entity.pdbx_description
1 polymer ?
#
loop_
_entity_poly.entity_id
_entity_poly.type
_entity_poly.pdbx_seq_one_letter_code
_entity_poly.pdbx_strand_id
1 'polypeptide(L)'
;MKSFQMLIHTWLATLVLASICLQTLTIKPACGQLLDAFRRLFHDPVVLAIDRGLEPGGDLANECLQIDELISTAEQARAILRAVKSLPVKAVPDSEAWCSPTYAVVSLFEQVEVGSEAEGILTDQGLHFLTDLYNELHQTYVQSQVNTPDASEALDDLICILSVQALYETDAGTALVVQAIREGLGIDEYAWYDVLTSYHSDNRQTQFLFDQLSSDIPDGNFALALLSHANALALELPSFRHPFRSPSGVLKLKTWISSSDPSDYENAQTATVALAFLDKPDQDDLLELAGVHPSHLVRLEAAWALAKAGDDRGLERLVVLCHDVHSAATAKDYLEELERTDLLPGFVNDPDFSALAEFSQWVQHPNELGRPPEKMEIIDRRTLPWVDSDEPATLTIVQYMAAGETILDPPITGTGLVGSMTWSFFSDEMMALPPEDVYAIHYIFEAENAGHLEDTELPLPEPERSDLLSQFTLGDLEDLFIEQAYTCDMSAGYPQKLVACGSASIEGKSGFAVFDGPRSRWYPANELPDDMAAWTVLRIHLGRQMLGFPLDTPRTLRSPPTFESPSPTKVTETYEMWLEEAFAAKEKFPADDDRLHLFDAYEPLGRFFTDYTKAKAEISGQDPTVCFIEHYERILKFARNAEPETREYLFDSYSIIGEQFESYVEAIHQTQPEKIATLIEELEPLWAYPYELCLLGDAALKCNMPDQALRLYESARQDDEESMIHTWPAAANLARLWFARGDKESAKSWLESSLEKCRTELSTTEYRYERDEFKLAIERLENTLHELFPD
;
A
#
# COMPACT_ATOMS: atom_id res chain seq x y z
N MET A 1 -14.17 49.12 -31.68
CA MET A 1 -13.52 48.15 -32.60
C MET A 1 -12.34 48.74 -33.38
N LYS A 2 -12.49 49.73 -34.29
CA LYS A 2 -11.35 50.25 -35.08
C LYS A 2 -10.19 50.84 -34.23
N SER A 3 -10.50 51.55 -33.14
CA SER A 3 -9.46 52.09 -32.24
C SER A 3 -8.77 51.02 -31.40
N PHE A 4 -9.43 49.90 -31.13
CA PHE A 4 -8.87 48.77 -30.39
C PHE A 4 -7.96 47.93 -31.31
N GLN A 5 -8.37 47.70 -32.56
CA GLN A 5 -7.50 47.13 -33.60
C GLN A 5 -6.25 47.99 -33.84
N MET A 6 -6.38 49.31 -33.85
CA MET A 6 -5.24 50.22 -34.06
C MET A 6 -4.27 50.21 -32.85
N LEU A 7 -4.78 50.07 -31.63
CA LEU A 7 -3.96 49.89 -30.42
C LEU A 7 -3.19 48.56 -30.44
N ILE A 8 -3.85 47.46 -30.80
CA ILE A 8 -3.21 46.14 -30.93
C ILE A 8 -2.11 46.17 -32.00
N HIS A 9 -2.36 46.80 -33.16
CA HIS A 9 -1.34 46.90 -34.23
C HIS A 9 -0.16 47.79 -33.84
N THR A 10 -0.40 48.86 -33.08
CA THR A 10 0.68 49.75 -32.60
C THR A 10 1.50 49.05 -31.52
N TRP A 11 0.86 48.26 -30.65
CA TRP A 11 1.52 47.50 -29.61
C TRP A 11 2.38 46.36 -30.19
N LEU A 12 1.83 45.60 -31.15
CA LEU A 12 2.56 44.58 -31.91
C LEU A 12 3.74 45.17 -32.70
N ALA A 13 3.58 46.32 -33.36
CA ALA A 13 4.67 46.97 -34.09
C ALA A 13 5.81 47.43 -33.17
N THR A 14 5.48 47.86 -31.94
CA THR A 14 6.47 48.28 -30.94
C THR A 14 7.24 47.08 -30.38
N LEU A 15 6.56 45.95 -30.18
CA LEU A 15 7.19 44.70 -29.72
C LEU A 15 8.09 44.06 -30.78
N VAL A 16 7.69 44.08 -32.05
CA VAL A 16 8.54 43.61 -33.16
C VAL A 16 9.81 44.46 -33.29
N LEU A 17 9.70 45.78 -33.15
CA LEU A 17 10.87 46.68 -33.14
C LEU A 17 11.77 46.44 -31.92
N ALA A 18 11.21 46.15 -30.75
CA ALA A 18 11.98 45.81 -29.56
C ALA A 18 12.75 44.48 -29.72
N SER A 19 12.12 43.46 -30.29
CA SER A 19 12.75 42.17 -30.58
C SER A 19 13.92 42.29 -31.57
N ILE A 20 13.76 43.11 -32.62
CA ILE A 20 14.82 43.38 -33.61
C ILE A 20 16.00 44.15 -32.97
N CYS A 21 15.71 45.09 -32.06
CA CYS A 21 16.75 45.79 -31.30
C CYS A 21 17.47 44.88 -30.28
N LEU A 22 16.77 43.91 -29.68
CA LEU A 22 17.35 42.95 -28.74
C LEU A 22 18.30 41.95 -29.41
N GLN A 23 18.03 41.55 -30.65
CA GLN A 23 18.91 40.64 -31.41
C GLN A 23 20.23 41.30 -31.88
N THR A 24 20.34 42.64 -31.84
CA THR A 24 21.51 43.39 -32.32
C THR A 24 22.44 43.90 -31.21
N LEU A 25 22.08 43.74 -29.93
CA LEU A 25 22.87 44.22 -28.79
C LEU A 25 23.45 43.06 -27.97
N THR A 26 24.78 43.03 -27.85
CA THR A 26 25.57 42.10 -27.04
C THR A 26 25.42 42.37 -25.53
N ILE A 27 24.23 42.13 -24.96
CA ILE A 27 23.97 42.19 -23.51
C ILE A 27 23.34 40.84 -23.11
N LYS A 28 24.13 39.93 -22.53
CA LYS A 28 23.75 38.51 -22.41
C LYS A 28 22.82 38.10 -21.24
N PRO A 29 22.89 38.67 -20.02
CA PRO A 29 22.06 38.14 -18.92
C PRO A 29 20.63 38.71 -18.87
N ALA A 30 20.47 40.04 -19.03
CA ALA A 30 19.17 40.70 -18.91
C ALA A 30 18.23 40.45 -20.11
N CYS A 31 18.79 40.07 -21.26
CA CYS A 31 18.00 39.70 -22.43
C CYS A 31 17.33 38.34 -22.26
N GLY A 32 17.92 37.39 -21.53
CA GLY A 32 17.33 36.07 -21.30
C GLY A 32 15.98 36.16 -20.57
N GLN A 33 15.95 36.86 -19.43
CA GLN A 33 14.73 37.04 -18.63
C GLN A 33 13.59 37.76 -19.38
N LEU A 34 13.93 38.74 -20.23
CA LEU A 34 12.96 39.46 -21.07
C LEU A 34 12.46 38.62 -22.24
N LEU A 35 13.34 37.80 -22.84
CA LEU A 35 12.94 36.85 -23.89
C LEU A 35 12.04 35.75 -23.31
N ASP A 36 12.32 35.25 -22.12
CA ASP A 36 11.51 34.24 -21.44
C ASP A 36 10.14 34.80 -21.01
N ALA A 37 10.10 36.02 -20.46
CA ALA A 37 8.83 36.68 -20.15
C ALA A 37 7.99 36.93 -21.43
N PHE A 38 8.64 37.30 -22.53
CA PHE A 38 7.97 37.45 -23.82
C PHE A 38 7.49 36.10 -24.37
N ARG A 39 8.30 35.04 -24.23
CA ARG A 39 7.93 33.69 -24.65
C ARG A 39 6.72 33.18 -23.88
N ARG A 40 6.71 33.33 -22.55
CA ARG A 40 5.57 32.98 -21.68
C ARG A 40 4.27 33.73 -21.99
N LEU A 41 4.37 34.92 -22.61
CA LEU A 41 3.19 35.72 -22.97
C LEU A 41 2.59 35.37 -24.33
N PHE A 42 3.34 34.68 -25.21
CA PHE A 42 2.94 34.48 -26.61
C PHE A 42 3.08 33.05 -27.14
N HIS A 43 3.78 32.17 -26.42
CA HIS A 43 3.86 30.75 -26.77
C HIS A 43 2.93 29.93 -25.89
N ASP A 44 2.41 28.89 -26.53
CA ASP A 44 1.64 27.84 -25.89
C ASP A 44 2.48 27.17 -24.78
N PRO A 45 1.94 26.99 -23.56
CA PRO A 45 2.67 26.43 -22.42
C PRO A 45 3.30 25.06 -22.71
N VAL A 46 2.60 24.19 -23.44
CA VAL A 46 3.09 22.86 -23.85
C VAL A 46 4.32 23.01 -24.74
N VAL A 47 4.24 23.89 -25.75
CA VAL A 47 5.35 24.13 -26.68
C VAL A 47 6.56 24.66 -25.95
N LEU A 48 6.35 25.56 -24.98
CA LEU A 48 7.43 26.15 -24.19
C LEU A 48 8.05 25.14 -23.22
N ALA A 49 7.27 24.26 -22.61
CA ALA A 49 7.77 23.18 -21.75
C ALA A 49 8.65 22.21 -22.55
N ILE A 50 8.16 21.73 -23.70
CA ILE A 50 8.93 20.86 -24.60
C ILE A 50 10.21 21.55 -25.08
N ASP A 51 10.11 22.80 -25.54
CA ASP A 51 11.30 23.52 -26.03
C ASP A 51 12.35 23.69 -24.92
N ARG A 52 11.95 23.91 -23.66
CA ARG A 52 12.86 23.97 -22.49
C ARG A 52 13.49 22.61 -22.19
N GLY A 53 12.70 21.54 -22.18
CA GLY A 53 13.18 20.18 -21.97
C GLY A 53 14.20 19.74 -23.03
N LEU A 54 14.07 20.25 -24.26
CA LEU A 54 14.99 19.97 -25.37
C LEU A 54 16.25 20.85 -25.40
N GLU A 55 16.34 21.90 -24.58
CA GLU A 55 17.56 22.71 -24.50
C GLU A 55 18.71 21.92 -23.86
N PRO A 56 19.99 22.22 -24.17
CA PRO A 56 21.12 21.51 -23.57
C PRO A 56 21.12 21.60 -22.03
N GLY A 57 21.01 20.45 -21.36
CA GLY A 57 20.90 20.36 -19.90
C GLY A 57 19.47 20.56 -19.38
N GLY A 58 18.48 20.65 -20.26
CA GLY A 58 17.06 20.61 -19.92
C GLY A 58 16.65 19.21 -19.47
N ASP A 59 15.62 19.17 -18.63
CA ASP A 59 15.00 17.95 -18.13
C ASP A 59 13.66 17.77 -18.84
N LEU A 60 13.67 17.01 -19.94
CA LEU A 60 12.48 16.79 -20.76
C LEU A 60 11.40 16.00 -20.02
N ALA A 61 11.79 15.05 -19.15
CA ALA A 61 10.83 14.24 -18.41
C ALA A 61 10.00 15.12 -17.46
N ASN A 62 10.68 15.88 -16.60
CA ASN A 62 10.02 16.75 -15.63
C ASN A 62 9.21 17.87 -16.30
N GLU A 63 9.72 18.49 -17.37
CA GLU A 63 8.97 19.53 -18.10
C GLU A 63 7.70 18.99 -18.76
N CYS A 64 7.71 17.75 -19.26
CA CYS A 64 6.53 17.11 -19.85
C CYS A 64 5.50 16.66 -18.78
N LEU A 65 5.95 16.11 -17.65
CA LEU A 65 5.07 15.69 -16.55
C LEU A 65 4.31 16.85 -15.89
N GLN A 66 4.83 18.07 -15.98
CA GLN A 66 4.17 19.27 -15.45
C GLN A 66 3.09 19.85 -16.38
N ILE A 67 2.85 19.23 -17.55
CA ILE A 67 1.81 19.67 -18.48
C ILE A 67 0.47 19.10 -18.03
N ASP A 68 -0.43 20.00 -17.61
CA ASP A 68 -1.81 19.70 -17.18
C ASP A 68 -2.85 20.23 -18.20
N GLU A 69 -2.39 20.63 -19.40
CA GLU A 69 -3.24 21.18 -20.46
C GLU A 69 -3.52 20.14 -21.55
N LEU A 70 -4.79 19.99 -21.95
CA LEU A 70 -5.15 19.13 -23.08
C LEU A 70 -4.49 19.58 -24.38
N ILE A 71 -3.96 18.61 -25.13
CA ILE A 71 -3.29 18.82 -26.41
C ILE A 71 -4.36 18.94 -27.51
N SER A 72 -4.53 20.14 -28.05
CA SER A 72 -5.63 20.45 -29.00
C SER A 72 -5.16 21.14 -30.28
N THR A 73 -4.01 21.80 -30.27
CA THR A 73 -3.55 22.61 -31.41
C THR A 73 -2.49 21.88 -32.24
N ALA A 74 -2.43 22.19 -33.52
CA ALA A 74 -1.36 21.66 -34.37
C ALA A 74 0.04 22.16 -34.01
N GLU A 75 0.17 23.28 -33.29
CA GLU A 75 1.46 23.74 -32.80
C GLU A 75 1.98 22.85 -31.67
N GLN A 76 1.11 22.50 -30.71
CA GLN A 76 1.40 21.55 -29.63
C GLN A 76 1.77 20.17 -30.18
N ALA A 77 0.94 19.61 -31.07
CA ALA A 77 1.24 18.34 -31.72
C ALA A 77 2.59 18.36 -32.44
N ARG A 78 2.91 19.44 -33.17
CA ARG A 78 4.22 19.58 -33.82
C ARG A 78 5.37 19.70 -32.81
N ALA A 79 5.17 20.24 -31.62
CA ALA A 79 6.17 20.25 -30.57
C ALA A 79 6.41 18.84 -30.01
N ILE A 80 5.35 18.08 -29.73
CA ILE A 80 5.43 16.67 -29.32
C ILE A 80 6.17 15.84 -30.38
N LEU A 81 5.84 16.00 -31.68
CA LEU A 81 6.57 15.31 -32.75
C LEU A 81 8.05 15.70 -32.86
N ARG A 82 8.45 16.90 -32.41
CA ARG A 82 9.87 17.27 -32.31
C ARG A 82 10.55 16.53 -31.16
N ALA A 83 9.89 16.47 -30.00
CA ALA A 83 10.38 15.74 -28.84
C ALA A 83 10.55 14.24 -29.14
N VAL A 84 9.53 13.59 -29.73
CA VAL A 84 9.60 12.16 -30.12
C VAL A 84 10.80 11.89 -31.03
N LYS A 85 11.07 12.76 -32.02
CA LYS A 85 12.21 12.61 -32.94
C LYS A 85 13.58 12.82 -32.32
N SER A 86 13.64 13.44 -31.13
CA SER A 86 14.89 13.60 -30.40
C SER A 86 15.20 12.42 -29.48
N LEU A 87 14.22 11.54 -29.22
CA LEU A 87 14.39 10.32 -28.45
C LEU A 87 15.15 9.24 -29.26
N PRO A 88 15.87 8.31 -28.60
CA PRO A 88 16.06 8.23 -27.15
C PRO A 88 17.06 9.28 -26.63
N VAL A 89 16.68 10.02 -25.58
CA VAL A 89 17.55 10.96 -24.87
C VAL A 89 17.89 10.34 -23.52
N LYS A 90 19.19 10.29 -23.16
CA LYS A 90 19.57 9.86 -21.82
C LYS A 90 19.07 10.86 -20.77
N ALA A 91 18.48 10.36 -19.69
CA ALA A 91 18.13 11.16 -18.53
C ALA A 91 19.36 11.94 -18.01
N VAL A 92 19.11 13.11 -17.42
CA VAL A 92 20.15 13.88 -16.74
C VAL A 92 20.52 13.11 -15.46
N PRO A 93 21.80 12.85 -15.16
CA PRO A 93 22.19 12.03 -14.00
C PRO A 93 21.68 12.50 -12.63
N ASP A 94 21.31 13.78 -12.51
CA ASP A 94 20.79 14.41 -11.28
C ASP A 94 19.27 14.67 -11.34
N SER A 95 18.55 14.04 -12.27
CA SER A 95 17.11 14.17 -12.38
C SER A 95 16.43 13.35 -11.28
N GLU A 96 15.70 14.02 -10.38
CA GLU A 96 14.78 13.37 -9.44
C GLU A 96 13.51 12.83 -10.12
N ALA A 97 13.38 12.90 -11.45
CA ALA A 97 12.19 12.44 -12.15
C ALA A 97 12.02 10.91 -12.04
N TRP A 98 10.79 10.48 -11.76
CA TRP A 98 10.44 9.08 -11.50
C TRP A 98 10.26 8.27 -12.80
N CYS A 99 10.33 8.89 -13.98
CA CYS A 99 10.17 8.23 -15.27
C CYS A 99 11.16 8.75 -16.32
N SER A 100 11.32 7.99 -17.40
CA SER A 100 12.18 8.37 -18.51
C SER A 100 11.62 9.57 -19.32
N PRO A 101 12.46 10.28 -20.09
CA PRO A 101 12.00 11.25 -21.08
C PRO A 101 11.10 10.66 -22.16
N THR A 102 11.26 9.37 -22.49
CA THR A 102 10.41 8.68 -23.47
C THR A 102 9.00 8.56 -22.91
N TYR A 103 8.86 7.96 -21.73
CA TYR A 103 7.59 7.78 -21.05
C TYR A 103 6.83 9.10 -20.94
N ALA A 104 7.50 10.15 -20.45
CA ALA A 104 6.88 11.47 -20.26
C ALA A 104 6.37 12.10 -21.57
N VAL A 105 7.13 12.00 -22.66
CA VAL A 105 6.72 12.55 -23.97
C VAL A 105 5.61 11.71 -24.61
N VAL A 106 5.68 10.38 -24.49
CA VAL A 106 4.68 9.46 -25.04
C VAL A 106 3.35 9.63 -24.33
N SER A 107 3.34 9.80 -23.01
CA SER A 107 2.13 10.03 -22.21
C SER A 107 1.33 11.27 -22.65
N LEU A 108 1.96 12.27 -23.28
CA LEU A 108 1.25 13.43 -23.85
C LEU A 108 0.28 13.06 -24.99
N PHE A 109 0.45 11.90 -25.63
CA PHE A 109 -0.51 11.40 -26.62
C PHE A 109 -1.84 10.99 -25.99
N GLU A 110 -1.86 10.62 -24.72
CA GLU A 110 -3.07 10.23 -23.99
C GLU A 110 -3.91 11.47 -23.57
N GLN A 111 -3.29 12.65 -23.57
CA GLN A 111 -3.92 13.93 -23.19
C GLN A 111 -4.50 14.71 -24.39
N VAL A 112 -4.71 14.06 -25.53
CA VAL A 112 -5.13 14.73 -26.77
C VAL A 112 -6.64 14.92 -26.80
N GLU A 113 -7.08 16.14 -27.08
CA GLU A 113 -8.50 16.45 -27.23
C GLU A 113 -9.07 15.77 -28.48
N VAL A 114 -10.11 14.95 -28.31
CA VAL A 114 -10.78 14.23 -29.41
C VAL A 114 -11.40 15.20 -30.41
N GLY A 115 -11.16 14.98 -31.70
CA GLY A 115 -11.61 15.81 -32.81
C GLY A 115 -10.76 17.06 -33.06
N SER A 116 -9.65 17.23 -32.34
CA SER A 116 -8.78 18.39 -32.45
C SER A 116 -7.84 18.34 -33.66
N GLU A 117 -7.18 19.47 -33.98
CA GLU A 117 -6.15 19.48 -35.04
C GLU A 117 -4.91 18.68 -34.61
N ALA A 118 -4.65 18.62 -33.31
CA ALA A 118 -3.56 17.83 -32.74
C ALA A 118 -3.76 16.33 -32.99
N GLU A 119 -4.96 15.79 -32.72
CA GLU A 119 -5.29 14.37 -32.91
C GLU A 119 -4.99 13.92 -34.34
N GLY A 120 -5.43 14.68 -35.35
CA GLY A 120 -5.19 14.34 -36.75
C GLY A 120 -3.69 14.28 -37.09
N ILE A 121 -2.89 15.21 -36.57
CA ILE A 121 -1.44 15.25 -36.81
C ILE A 121 -0.72 14.10 -36.10
N LEU A 122 -1.06 13.83 -34.84
CA LEU A 122 -0.46 12.76 -34.06
C LEU A 122 -0.85 11.39 -34.59
N THR A 123 -2.09 11.20 -35.07
CA THR A 123 -2.52 9.99 -35.78
C THR A 123 -1.73 9.78 -37.07
N ASP A 124 -1.67 10.81 -37.93
CA ASP A 124 -1.07 10.70 -39.27
C ASP A 124 0.46 10.53 -39.24
N GLN A 125 1.13 11.17 -38.28
CA GLN A 125 2.60 11.24 -38.23
C GLN A 125 3.19 10.71 -36.93
N GLY A 126 2.55 10.99 -35.79
CA GLY A 126 3.06 10.62 -34.47
C GLY A 126 3.16 9.11 -34.28
N LEU A 127 2.10 8.36 -34.61
CA LEU A 127 2.08 6.91 -34.47
C LEU A 127 3.18 6.22 -35.29
N HIS A 128 3.53 6.79 -36.45
CA HIS A 128 4.65 6.29 -37.26
C HIS A 128 5.99 6.51 -36.56
N PHE A 129 6.23 7.71 -36.00
CA PHE A 129 7.47 7.96 -35.25
C PHE A 129 7.54 7.15 -33.96
N LEU A 130 6.41 6.90 -33.29
CA LEU A 130 6.36 6.01 -32.13
C LEU A 130 6.67 4.55 -32.52
N THR A 131 6.22 4.09 -33.68
CA THR A 131 6.60 2.76 -34.19
C THR A 131 8.10 2.67 -34.47
N ASP A 132 8.68 3.71 -35.09
CA ASP A 132 10.12 3.76 -35.34
C ASP A 132 10.92 3.76 -34.03
N LEU A 133 10.49 4.56 -33.04
CA LEU A 133 11.10 4.64 -31.71
C LEU A 133 10.98 3.31 -30.96
N TYR A 134 9.82 2.66 -30.98
CA TYR A 134 9.61 1.34 -30.41
C TYR A 134 10.61 0.32 -30.96
N ASN A 135 10.78 0.28 -32.29
CA ASN A 135 11.70 -0.67 -32.91
C ASN A 135 13.16 -0.43 -32.48
N GLU A 136 13.57 0.83 -32.32
CA GLU A 136 14.90 1.20 -31.83
C GLU A 136 15.12 0.80 -30.36
N LEU A 137 14.16 1.14 -29.49
CA LEU A 137 14.19 0.80 -28.08
C LEU A 137 14.12 -0.71 -27.86
N HIS A 138 13.24 -1.42 -28.56
CA HIS A 138 13.07 -2.86 -28.45
C HIS A 138 14.34 -3.59 -28.88
N GLN A 139 15.00 -3.12 -29.95
CA GLN A 139 16.28 -3.69 -30.36
C GLN A 139 17.37 -3.50 -29.29
N THR A 140 17.32 -2.39 -28.55
CA THR A 140 18.24 -2.11 -27.44
C THR A 140 17.92 -2.98 -26.24
N TYR A 141 16.64 -3.08 -25.86
CA TYR A 141 16.13 -3.94 -24.79
C TYR A 141 16.52 -5.41 -24.98
N VAL A 142 16.35 -5.96 -26.19
CA VAL A 142 16.76 -7.33 -26.51
C VAL A 142 18.28 -7.54 -26.45
N GLN A 143 19.07 -6.48 -26.60
CA GLN A 143 20.54 -6.54 -26.51
C GLN A 143 21.07 -6.35 -25.09
N SER A 144 20.40 -5.55 -24.25
CA SER A 144 20.64 -5.50 -22.82
C SER A 144 20.27 -6.85 -22.20
N GLN A 145 21.12 -7.37 -21.32
CA GLN A 145 20.74 -8.58 -20.58
C GLN A 145 19.59 -8.25 -19.63
N VAL A 146 18.65 -9.18 -19.46
CA VAL A 146 17.30 -9.01 -18.88
C VAL A 146 17.26 -8.45 -17.44
N ASN A 147 18.39 -8.24 -16.75
CA ASN A 147 18.39 -7.92 -15.31
C ASN A 147 19.20 -6.65 -14.96
N THR A 148 19.23 -5.65 -15.85
CA THR A 148 19.80 -4.34 -15.51
C THR A 148 18.69 -3.34 -15.20
N PRO A 149 18.86 -2.38 -14.26
CA PRO A 149 17.88 -1.31 -14.03
C PRO A 149 17.44 -0.61 -15.32
N ASP A 150 18.39 -0.34 -16.22
CA ASP A 150 18.14 0.22 -17.56
C ASP A 150 17.17 -0.61 -18.42
N ALA A 151 17.05 -1.93 -18.17
CA ALA A 151 16.15 -2.80 -18.91
C ALA A 151 14.70 -2.66 -18.41
N SER A 152 14.50 -2.43 -17.11
CA SER A 152 13.17 -2.17 -16.53
C SER A 152 12.60 -0.85 -17.07
N GLU A 153 13.38 0.23 -17.02
CA GLU A 153 12.96 1.54 -17.54
C GLU A 153 12.66 1.47 -19.05
N ALA A 154 13.47 0.74 -19.82
CA ALA A 154 13.23 0.54 -21.24
C ALA A 154 11.95 -0.29 -21.51
N LEU A 155 11.59 -1.22 -20.61
CA LEU A 155 10.37 -2.00 -20.74
C LEU A 155 9.13 -1.14 -20.52
N ASP A 156 9.14 -0.27 -19.50
CA ASP A 156 8.07 0.70 -19.24
C ASP A 156 7.85 1.63 -20.43
N ASP A 157 8.93 2.14 -21.02
CA ASP A 157 8.88 2.96 -22.24
C ASP A 157 8.22 2.22 -23.40
N LEU A 158 8.58 0.95 -23.61
CA LEU A 158 8.01 0.14 -24.68
C LEU A 158 6.52 -0.10 -24.48
N ILE A 159 6.09 -0.46 -23.26
CA ILE A 159 4.68 -0.70 -22.94
C ILE A 159 3.87 0.60 -23.03
N CYS A 160 4.42 1.74 -22.57
CA CYS A 160 3.79 3.05 -22.73
C CYS A 160 3.56 3.40 -24.22
N ILE A 161 4.54 3.13 -25.10
CA ILE A 161 4.34 3.31 -26.54
C ILE A 161 3.21 2.41 -27.08
N LEU A 162 3.14 1.15 -26.62
CA LEU A 162 2.09 0.22 -27.04
C LEU A 162 0.70 0.63 -26.55
N SER A 163 0.59 1.22 -25.34
CA SER A 163 -0.65 1.83 -24.82
C SER A 163 -1.16 2.89 -25.79
N VAL A 164 -0.30 3.83 -26.19
CA VAL A 164 -0.66 4.87 -27.17
C VAL A 164 -1.03 4.27 -28.53
N GLN A 165 -0.36 3.22 -28.99
CA GLN A 165 -0.72 2.55 -30.25
C GLN A 165 -2.11 1.88 -30.19
N ALA A 166 -2.47 1.33 -29.03
CA ALA A 166 -3.78 0.75 -28.78
C ALA A 166 -4.89 1.82 -28.74
N LEU A 167 -4.62 2.95 -28.05
CA LEU A 167 -5.55 4.07 -27.86
C LEU A 167 -6.05 4.66 -29.19
N TYR A 168 -5.20 4.75 -30.22
CA TYR A 168 -5.55 5.35 -31.52
C TYR A 168 -6.23 4.39 -32.52
N GLU A 169 -6.48 3.13 -32.13
CA GLU A 169 -7.27 2.14 -32.89
C GLU A 169 -6.81 1.86 -34.35
N THR A 170 -5.53 2.04 -34.66
CA THR A 170 -5.03 1.77 -36.02
C THR A 170 -4.72 0.29 -36.25
N ASP A 171 -4.92 -0.19 -37.49
CA ASP A 171 -4.54 -1.56 -37.89
C ASP A 171 -3.05 -1.84 -37.61
N ALA A 172 -2.19 -0.85 -37.88
CA ALA A 172 -0.75 -0.95 -37.70
C ALA A 172 -0.35 -0.96 -36.22
N GLY A 173 -0.94 -0.09 -35.41
CA GLY A 173 -0.70 -0.04 -33.96
C GLY A 173 -1.13 -1.34 -33.28
N THR A 174 -2.31 -1.86 -33.61
CA THR A 174 -2.77 -3.14 -33.06
C THR A 174 -1.94 -4.32 -33.54
N ALA A 175 -1.46 -4.31 -34.79
CA ALA A 175 -0.53 -5.33 -35.26
C ALA A 175 0.80 -5.29 -34.50
N LEU A 176 1.28 -4.10 -34.12
CA LEU A 176 2.48 -3.94 -33.29
C LEU A 176 2.27 -4.48 -31.87
N VAL A 177 1.11 -4.20 -31.26
CA VAL A 177 0.70 -4.76 -29.96
C VAL A 177 0.69 -6.30 -30.01
N VAL A 178 0.03 -6.90 -31.01
CA VAL A 178 0.03 -8.36 -31.20
C VAL A 178 1.44 -8.92 -31.36
N GLN A 179 2.31 -8.22 -32.09
CA GLN A 179 3.69 -8.64 -32.28
C GLN A 179 4.46 -8.65 -30.96
N ALA A 180 4.39 -7.56 -30.18
CA ALA A 180 5.06 -7.43 -28.89
C ALA A 180 4.67 -8.54 -27.91
N ILE A 181 3.36 -8.82 -27.82
CA ILE A 181 2.82 -9.90 -26.97
C ILE A 181 3.39 -11.26 -27.40
N ARG A 182 3.41 -11.56 -28.70
CA ARG A 182 3.93 -12.82 -29.24
C ARG A 182 5.44 -12.96 -29.10
N GLU A 183 6.17 -11.85 -29.02
CA GLU A 183 7.59 -11.83 -28.74
C GLU A 183 7.89 -12.02 -27.23
N GLY A 184 6.85 -12.04 -26.39
CA GLY A 184 6.98 -12.24 -24.94
C GLY A 184 7.47 -10.99 -24.21
N LEU A 185 7.26 -9.80 -24.78
CA LEU A 185 7.73 -8.55 -24.19
C LEU A 185 6.97 -8.26 -22.88
N GLY A 186 7.65 -8.40 -21.74
CA GLY A 186 7.11 -8.04 -20.43
C GLY A 186 5.79 -8.71 -20.09
N ILE A 187 5.57 -9.97 -20.49
CA ILE A 187 4.26 -10.66 -20.30
C ILE A 187 3.85 -10.85 -18.83
N ASP A 188 4.75 -10.58 -17.88
CA ASP A 188 4.46 -10.61 -16.44
C ASP A 188 4.21 -9.21 -15.86
N GLU A 189 4.42 -8.15 -16.65
CA GLU A 189 4.24 -6.76 -16.23
C GLU A 189 2.76 -6.38 -16.11
N TYR A 190 2.42 -5.70 -15.02
CA TYR A 190 1.06 -5.22 -14.75
C TYR A 190 0.60 -4.16 -15.78
N ALA A 191 1.53 -3.38 -16.34
CA ALA A 191 1.24 -2.30 -17.29
C ALA A 191 0.54 -2.78 -18.58
N TRP A 192 0.57 -4.08 -18.89
CA TRP A 192 -0.24 -4.64 -19.98
C TRP A 192 -1.75 -4.53 -19.75
N TYR A 193 -2.20 -4.44 -18.50
CA TYR A 193 -3.59 -4.20 -18.17
C TYR A 193 -4.08 -2.90 -18.82
N ASP A 194 -3.30 -1.83 -18.72
CA ASP A 194 -3.64 -0.51 -19.30
C ASP A 194 -3.75 -0.59 -20.84
N VAL A 195 -2.82 -1.28 -21.50
CA VAL A 195 -2.88 -1.51 -22.95
C VAL A 195 -4.16 -2.27 -23.34
N LEU A 196 -4.54 -3.29 -22.57
CA LEU A 196 -5.76 -4.06 -22.83
C LEU A 196 -7.03 -3.23 -22.64
N THR A 197 -7.08 -2.34 -21.63
CA THR A 197 -8.26 -1.49 -21.37
C THR A 197 -8.59 -0.55 -22.54
N SER A 198 -7.59 -0.17 -23.35
CA SER A 198 -7.81 0.59 -24.59
C SER A 198 -8.66 -0.17 -25.62
N TYR A 199 -8.73 -1.50 -25.56
CA TYR A 199 -9.55 -2.34 -26.43
C TYR A 199 -10.94 -2.60 -25.84
N HIS A 200 -11.72 -1.55 -25.61
CA HIS A 200 -13.10 -1.63 -25.13
C HIS A 200 -14.10 -2.04 -26.23
N SER A 201 -15.39 -2.09 -25.89
CA SER A 201 -16.45 -2.62 -26.77
C SER A 201 -16.71 -1.81 -28.04
N ASP A 202 -16.41 -0.51 -28.03
CA ASP A 202 -16.54 0.38 -29.20
C ASP A 202 -15.27 0.45 -30.08
N ASN A 203 -14.13 -0.07 -29.59
CA ASN A 203 -12.86 -0.02 -30.33
C ASN A 203 -12.90 -0.98 -31.53
N ARG A 204 -12.57 -0.46 -32.72
CA ARG A 204 -12.70 -1.19 -33.99
C ARG A 204 -11.73 -2.35 -34.14
N GLN A 205 -10.64 -2.34 -33.38
CA GLN A 205 -9.57 -3.33 -33.42
C GLN A 205 -9.72 -4.42 -32.36
N THR A 206 -10.64 -4.27 -31.41
CA THR A 206 -10.84 -5.24 -30.30
C THR A 206 -10.99 -6.66 -30.82
N GLN A 207 -11.92 -6.94 -31.73
CA GLN A 207 -12.11 -8.30 -32.24
C GLN A 207 -10.87 -8.81 -33.02
N PHE A 208 -10.13 -7.92 -33.69
CA PHE A 208 -8.93 -8.31 -34.43
C PHE A 208 -7.81 -8.75 -33.47
N LEU A 209 -7.51 -7.96 -32.42
CA LEU A 209 -6.54 -8.31 -31.38
C LEU A 209 -6.83 -9.69 -30.79
N PHE A 210 -8.04 -9.89 -30.29
CA PHE A 210 -8.44 -11.13 -29.63
C PHE A 210 -8.48 -12.33 -30.59
N ASP A 211 -8.90 -12.14 -31.85
CA ASP A 211 -8.80 -13.19 -32.88
C ASP A 211 -7.32 -13.58 -33.11
N GLN A 212 -6.39 -12.63 -33.13
CA GLN A 212 -4.95 -12.91 -33.29
C GLN A 212 -4.34 -13.66 -32.11
N LEU A 213 -4.76 -13.37 -30.87
CA LEU A 213 -4.22 -14.02 -29.68
C LEU A 213 -4.88 -15.39 -29.42
N SER A 214 -6.07 -15.64 -29.98
CA SER A 214 -6.81 -16.90 -29.74
C SER A 214 -6.03 -18.17 -30.11
N SER A 215 -5.20 -18.16 -31.15
CA SER A 215 -4.48 -19.37 -31.58
C SER A 215 -3.34 -19.78 -30.66
N ASP A 216 -2.78 -18.83 -29.91
CA ASP A 216 -1.60 -18.99 -29.07
C ASP A 216 -1.73 -18.03 -27.89
N ILE A 217 -2.40 -18.49 -26.84
CA ILE A 217 -2.64 -17.69 -25.64
C ILE A 217 -1.30 -17.56 -24.90
N PRO A 218 -0.81 -16.35 -24.64
CA PRO A 218 0.44 -16.15 -23.90
C PRO A 218 0.39 -16.78 -22.50
N ASP A 219 1.55 -17.04 -21.92
CA ASP A 219 1.68 -17.43 -20.53
C ASP A 219 1.78 -16.19 -19.61
N GLY A 220 2.05 -16.39 -18.32
CA GLY A 220 2.28 -15.30 -17.37
C GLY A 220 1.03 -14.54 -16.93
N ASN A 221 1.27 -13.40 -16.27
CA ASN A 221 0.20 -12.50 -15.78
C ASN A 221 -0.64 -11.92 -16.92
N PHE A 222 -0.04 -11.71 -18.10
CA PHE A 222 -0.75 -11.25 -19.29
C PHE A 222 -1.92 -12.17 -19.66
N ALA A 223 -1.78 -13.48 -19.51
CA ALA A 223 -2.84 -14.43 -19.84
C ALA A 223 -4.10 -14.20 -19.00
N LEU A 224 -3.92 -13.85 -17.73
CA LEU A 224 -5.00 -13.57 -16.78
C LEU A 224 -5.63 -12.21 -17.07
N ALA A 225 -4.83 -11.19 -17.33
CA ALA A 225 -5.33 -9.88 -17.76
C ALA A 225 -6.15 -9.99 -19.06
N LEU A 226 -5.66 -10.76 -20.04
CA LEU A 226 -6.37 -11.05 -21.30
C LEU A 226 -7.69 -11.77 -21.05
N LEU A 227 -7.72 -12.74 -20.13
CA LEU A 227 -8.92 -13.49 -19.75
C LEU A 227 -9.95 -12.59 -19.07
N SER A 228 -9.52 -11.80 -18.08
CA SER A 228 -10.38 -10.87 -17.35
C SER A 228 -11.03 -9.86 -18.30
N HIS A 229 -10.23 -9.24 -19.18
CA HIS A 229 -10.74 -8.30 -20.18
C HIS A 229 -11.66 -8.96 -21.21
N ALA A 230 -11.35 -10.18 -21.65
CA ALA A 230 -12.21 -10.94 -22.56
C ALA A 230 -13.57 -11.30 -21.93
N ASN A 231 -13.60 -11.60 -20.63
CA ASN A 231 -14.85 -11.85 -19.89
C ASN A 231 -15.73 -10.61 -19.87
N ALA A 232 -15.16 -9.44 -19.55
CA ALA A 232 -15.86 -8.16 -19.54
C ALA A 232 -16.47 -7.85 -20.93
N LEU A 233 -15.67 -7.98 -21.99
CA LEU A 233 -16.13 -7.77 -23.37
C LEU A 233 -17.24 -8.74 -23.78
N ALA A 234 -17.16 -10.01 -23.37
CA ALA A 234 -18.18 -11.01 -23.69
C ALA A 234 -19.52 -10.72 -22.98
N LEU A 235 -19.50 -10.08 -21.81
CA LEU A 235 -20.70 -9.63 -21.11
C LEU A 235 -21.35 -8.43 -21.80
N GLU A 236 -20.54 -7.48 -22.27
CA GLU A 236 -21.02 -6.28 -22.98
C GLU A 236 -21.48 -6.55 -24.41
N LEU A 237 -20.78 -7.44 -25.13
CA LEU A 237 -20.94 -7.67 -26.56
C LEU A 237 -21.34 -9.13 -26.85
N PRO A 238 -22.63 -9.41 -27.08
CA PRO A 238 -23.09 -10.77 -27.40
C PRO A 238 -22.46 -11.41 -28.65
N SER A 239 -21.88 -10.60 -29.55
CA SER A 239 -21.18 -11.08 -30.77
C SER A 239 -19.67 -11.26 -30.61
N PHE A 240 -19.10 -10.90 -29.46
CA PHE A 240 -17.67 -11.02 -29.21
C PHE A 240 -17.23 -12.49 -29.23
N ARG A 241 -16.19 -12.80 -29.98
CA ARG A 241 -15.60 -14.15 -30.01
C ARG A 241 -14.51 -14.23 -28.95
N HIS A 242 -14.86 -14.84 -27.83
CA HIS A 242 -13.97 -15.04 -26.70
C HIS A 242 -12.69 -15.82 -27.11
N PRO A 243 -11.47 -15.30 -26.87
CA PRO A 243 -10.22 -15.89 -27.36
C PRO A 243 -9.96 -17.27 -26.75
N PHE A 244 -10.43 -17.53 -25.52
CA PHE A 244 -10.26 -18.83 -24.85
C PHE A 244 -11.16 -19.95 -25.38
N ARG A 245 -11.96 -19.71 -26.43
CA ARG A 245 -12.69 -20.76 -27.15
C ARG A 245 -11.77 -21.65 -28.00
N SER A 246 -10.52 -21.24 -28.21
CA SER A 246 -9.54 -22.04 -28.93
C SER A 246 -9.09 -23.27 -28.11
N PRO A 247 -8.52 -24.30 -28.76
CA PRO A 247 -7.99 -25.45 -28.03
C PRO A 247 -6.90 -25.11 -27.00
N SER A 248 -6.06 -24.11 -27.28
CA SER A 248 -5.03 -23.62 -26.33
C SER A 248 -5.68 -22.89 -25.15
N GLY A 249 -6.69 -22.07 -25.41
CA GLY A 249 -7.48 -21.40 -24.38
C GLY A 249 -8.20 -22.37 -23.44
N VAL A 250 -8.91 -23.36 -24.00
CA VAL A 250 -9.59 -24.40 -23.21
C VAL A 250 -8.59 -25.17 -22.33
N LEU A 251 -7.39 -25.48 -22.85
CA LEU A 251 -6.34 -26.11 -22.06
C LEU A 251 -5.87 -25.22 -20.90
N LYS A 252 -5.69 -23.92 -21.14
CA LYS A 252 -5.28 -22.95 -20.12
C LYS A 252 -6.34 -22.81 -19.01
N LEU A 253 -7.61 -22.66 -19.39
CA LEU A 253 -8.75 -22.64 -18.45
C LEU A 253 -8.78 -23.92 -17.61
N LYS A 254 -8.59 -25.08 -18.24
CA LYS A 254 -8.52 -26.36 -17.53
C LYS A 254 -7.40 -26.40 -16.50
N THR A 255 -6.22 -25.89 -16.83
CA THR A 255 -5.08 -25.83 -15.91
C THR A 255 -5.43 -25.02 -14.67
N TRP A 256 -5.95 -23.80 -14.85
CA TRP A 256 -6.32 -22.93 -13.74
C TRP A 256 -7.44 -23.53 -12.88
N ILE A 257 -8.53 -24.02 -13.50
CA ILE A 257 -9.66 -24.61 -12.77
C ILE A 257 -9.29 -25.94 -12.09
N SER A 258 -8.25 -26.65 -12.56
CA SER A 258 -7.80 -27.89 -11.92
C SER A 258 -6.88 -27.64 -10.71
N SER A 259 -6.39 -26.43 -10.50
CA SER A 259 -5.48 -26.14 -9.40
C SER A 259 -6.19 -26.32 -8.06
N SER A 260 -5.55 -27.01 -7.12
CA SER A 260 -6.03 -27.09 -5.74
C SER A 260 -5.32 -26.11 -4.82
N ASP A 261 -4.33 -25.38 -5.34
CA ASP A 261 -3.54 -24.41 -4.61
C ASP A 261 -4.37 -23.14 -4.35
N PRO A 262 -4.57 -22.72 -3.09
CA PRO A 262 -5.26 -21.47 -2.77
C PRO A 262 -4.71 -20.23 -3.47
N SER A 263 -3.41 -20.18 -3.77
CA SER A 263 -2.79 -19.06 -4.50
C SER A 263 -3.32 -18.91 -5.93
N ASP A 264 -3.81 -20.00 -6.53
CA ASP A 264 -4.38 -20.03 -7.88
C ASP A 264 -5.90 -19.83 -7.90
N TYR A 265 -6.56 -19.67 -6.76
CA TYR A 265 -8.04 -19.65 -6.72
C TYR A 265 -8.64 -18.46 -7.47
N GLU A 266 -7.96 -17.32 -7.50
CA GLU A 266 -8.38 -16.16 -8.29
C GLU A 266 -8.29 -16.44 -9.81
N ASN A 267 -7.24 -17.15 -10.23
CA ASN A 267 -7.07 -17.60 -11.61
C ASN A 267 -8.20 -18.54 -12.01
N ALA A 268 -8.51 -19.51 -11.14
CA ALA A 268 -9.61 -20.46 -11.32
C ALA A 268 -10.98 -19.76 -11.36
N GLN A 269 -11.20 -18.74 -10.51
CA GLN A 269 -12.44 -17.97 -10.46
C GLN A 269 -12.64 -17.22 -11.79
N THR A 270 -11.65 -16.44 -12.21
CA THR A 270 -11.67 -15.68 -13.46
C THR A 270 -11.85 -16.61 -14.67
N ALA A 271 -11.20 -17.78 -14.66
CA ALA A 271 -11.33 -18.80 -15.71
C ALA A 271 -12.74 -19.40 -15.77
N THR A 272 -13.43 -19.47 -14.64
CA THR A 272 -14.77 -20.05 -14.55
C THR A 272 -15.84 -19.15 -15.15
N VAL A 273 -15.68 -17.82 -15.06
CA VAL A 273 -16.56 -16.84 -15.73
C VAL A 273 -16.56 -17.07 -17.25
N ALA A 274 -15.39 -17.34 -17.85
CA ALA A 274 -15.25 -17.56 -19.29
C ALA A 274 -16.06 -18.76 -19.81
N LEU A 275 -16.41 -19.72 -18.94
CA LEU A 275 -17.15 -20.92 -19.32
C LEU A 275 -18.54 -20.59 -19.87
N ALA A 276 -19.14 -19.45 -19.50
CA ALA A 276 -20.42 -18.99 -20.04
C ALA A 276 -20.39 -18.76 -21.56
N PHE A 277 -19.20 -18.54 -22.13
CA PHE A 277 -18.99 -18.15 -23.53
C PHE A 277 -18.38 -19.25 -24.42
N LEU A 278 -18.17 -20.46 -23.86
CA LEU A 278 -17.59 -21.60 -24.58
C LEU A 278 -18.64 -22.43 -25.34
N ASP A 279 -18.14 -23.31 -26.23
CA ASP A 279 -18.97 -24.30 -26.92
C ASP A 279 -19.27 -25.52 -26.02
N LYS A 280 -20.46 -26.12 -26.19
CA LYS A 280 -21.03 -27.13 -25.27
C LYS A 280 -20.10 -28.28 -24.84
N PRO A 281 -19.34 -28.95 -25.74
CA PRO A 281 -18.52 -30.08 -25.30
C PRO A 281 -17.44 -29.68 -24.29
N ASP A 282 -16.74 -28.56 -24.53
CA ASP A 282 -15.68 -28.08 -23.63
C ASP A 282 -16.27 -27.39 -22.40
N GLN A 283 -17.39 -26.68 -22.58
CA GLN A 283 -18.14 -26.02 -21.50
C GLN A 283 -18.62 -27.03 -20.44
N ASP A 284 -19.26 -28.13 -20.85
CA ASP A 284 -19.82 -29.11 -19.92
C ASP A 284 -18.73 -29.78 -19.05
N ASP A 285 -17.61 -30.18 -19.66
CA ASP A 285 -16.48 -30.81 -18.97
C ASP A 285 -15.83 -29.86 -17.94
N LEU A 286 -15.64 -28.58 -18.30
CA LEU A 286 -15.04 -27.58 -17.42
C LEU A 286 -16.00 -27.13 -16.30
N LEU A 287 -17.30 -27.03 -16.57
CA LEU A 287 -18.30 -26.71 -15.53
C LEU A 287 -18.47 -27.85 -14.52
N GLU A 288 -18.29 -29.11 -14.93
CA GLU A 288 -18.24 -30.23 -14.00
C GLU A 288 -17.02 -30.12 -13.07
N LEU A 289 -15.85 -29.80 -13.64
CA LEU A 289 -14.62 -29.58 -12.88
C LEU A 289 -14.74 -28.41 -11.90
N ALA A 290 -15.19 -27.24 -12.36
CA ALA A 290 -15.37 -26.04 -11.53
C ALA A 290 -16.44 -26.25 -10.44
N GLY A 291 -17.49 -27.03 -10.74
CA GLY A 291 -18.55 -27.34 -9.79
C GLY A 291 -18.13 -28.17 -8.57
N VAL A 292 -16.97 -28.83 -8.62
CA VAL A 292 -16.39 -29.59 -7.49
C VAL A 292 -15.10 -28.96 -6.94
N HIS A 293 -14.76 -27.75 -7.39
CA HIS A 293 -13.56 -27.05 -6.97
C HIS A 293 -13.56 -26.75 -5.46
N PRO A 294 -12.40 -26.73 -4.75
CA PRO A 294 -12.35 -26.45 -3.32
C PRO A 294 -12.85 -25.05 -2.92
N SER A 295 -12.55 -24.02 -3.71
CA SER A 295 -13.05 -22.65 -3.51
C SER A 295 -14.56 -22.56 -3.75
N HIS A 296 -15.28 -21.92 -2.81
CA HIS A 296 -16.72 -21.66 -2.97
C HIS A 296 -17.00 -20.60 -4.03
N LEU A 297 -16.12 -19.62 -4.22
CA LEU A 297 -16.25 -18.59 -5.27
C LEU A 297 -16.21 -19.23 -6.65
N VAL A 298 -15.27 -20.16 -6.90
CA VAL A 298 -15.22 -20.91 -8.16
C VAL A 298 -16.50 -21.71 -8.41
N ARG A 299 -17.06 -22.35 -7.37
CA ARG A 299 -18.34 -23.09 -7.50
C ARG A 299 -19.52 -22.15 -7.77
N LEU A 300 -19.49 -20.95 -7.20
CA LEU A 300 -20.49 -19.90 -7.42
C LEU A 300 -20.44 -19.38 -8.86
N GLU A 301 -19.26 -19.04 -9.38
CA GLU A 301 -19.07 -18.66 -10.79
C GLU A 301 -19.51 -19.78 -11.73
N ALA A 302 -19.24 -21.04 -11.39
CA ALA A 302 -19.68 -22.19 -12.19
C ALA A 302 -21.21 -22.31 -12.24
N ALA A 303 -21.90 -21.99 -11.14
CA ALA A 303 -23.36 -21.98 -11.10
C ALA A 303 -23.93 -20.84 -11.96
N TRP A 304 -23.35 -19.63 -11.88
CA TRP A 304 -23.70 -18.50 -12.72
C TRP A 304 -23.45 -18.79 -14.20
N ALA A 305 -22.27 -19.26 -14.57
CA ALA A 305 -21.91 -19.55 -15.96
C ALA A 305 -22.84 -20.60 -16.60
N LEU A 306 -23.20 -21.64 -15.83
CA LEU A 306 -24.16 -22.66 -16.25
C LEU A 306 -25.57 -22.06 -16.46
N ALA A 307 -26.02 -21.18 -15.56
CA ALA A 307 -27.30 -20.51 -15.67
C ALA A 307 -27.34 -19.52 -16.84
N LYS A 308 -26.27 -18.74 -17.04
CA LYS A 308 -26.08 -17.80 -18.16
C LYS A 308 -26.12 -18.51 -19.51
N ALA A 309 -25.60 -19.75 -19.58
CA ALA A 309 -25.69 -20.62 -20.75
C ALA A 309 -27.09 -21.22 -20.99
N GLY A 310 -28.08 -20.88 -20.16
CA GLY A 310 -29.47 -21.31 -20.27
C GLY A 310 -29.77 -22.70 -19.72
N ASP A 311 -28.93 -23.21 -18.80
CA ASP A 311 -29.15 -24.50 -18.14
C ASP A 311 -29.75 -24.31 -16.74
N ASP A 312 -30.97 -24.84 -16.53
CA ASP A 312 -31.71 -24.71 -15.28
C ASP A 312 -30.96 -25.28 -14.06
N ARG A 313 -30.03 -26.23 -14.25
CA ARG A 313 -29.19 -26.75 -13.15
C ARG A 313 -28.33 -25.66 -12.52
N GLY A 314 -27.92 -24.64 -13.29
CA GLY A 314 -27.19 -23.48 -12.77
C GLY A 314 -28.05 -22.65 -11.83
N LEU A 315 -29.31 -22.40 -12.21
CA LEU A 315 -30.28 -21.69 -11.38
C LEU A 315 -30.60 -22.45 -10.10
N GLU A 316 -30.79 -23.77 -10.18
CA GLU A 316 -30.99 -24.62 -9.00
C GLU A 316 -29.80 -24.53 -8.03
N ARG A 317 -28.57 -24.48 -8.56
CA ARG A 317 -27.35 -24.31 -7.75
C ARG A 317 -27.27 -22.92 -7.12
N LEU A 318 -27.57 -21.84 -7.85
CA LEU A 318 -27.60 -20.48 -7.30
C LEU A 318 -28.61 -20.38 -6.14
N VAL A 319 -29.80 -20.97 -6.28
CA VAL A 319 -30.80 -21.04 -5.20
C VAL A 319 -30.27 -21.79 -3.97
N VAL A 320 -29.51 -22.87 -4.16
CA VAL A 320 -28.84 -23.58 -3.06
C VAL A 320 -27.77 -22.71 -2.42
N LEU A 321 -26.99 -21.97 -3.21
CA LEU A 321 -25.94 -21.06 -2.71
C LEU A 321 -26.52 -19.85 -1.95
N CYS A 322 -27.76 -19.44 -2.22
CA CYS A 322 -28.47 -18.46 -1.38
C CYS A 322 -28.68 -18.92 0.07
N HIS A 323 -28.52 -20.21 0.39
CA HIS A 323 -28.57 -20.70 1.77
C HIS A 323 -27.23 -20.57 2.51
N ASP A 324 -26.12 -20.34 1.80
CA ASP A 324 -24.81 -20.12 2.39
C ASP A 324 -24.57 -18.62 2.55
N VAL A 325 -24.41 -18.16 3.79
CA VAL A 325 -24.22 -16.73 4.09
C VAL A 325 -23.02 -16.13 3.34
N HIS A 326 -21.99 -16.92 3.05
CA HIS A 326 -20.77 -16.45 2.37
C HIS A 326 -20.95 -16.23 0.87
N SER A 327 -21.96 -16.86 0.27
CA SER A 327 -22.28 -16.74 -1.16
C SER A 327 -23.62 -16.09 -1.43
N ALA A 328 -24.46 -15.88 -0.40
CA ALA A 328 -25.86 -15.55 -0.59
C ALA A 328 -26.08 -14.19 -1.25
N ALA A 329 -25.29 -13.18 -0.91
CA ALA A 329 -25.41 -11.84 -1.50
C ALA A 329 -25.09 -11.89 -3.00
N THR A 330 -23.93 -12.41 -3.38
CA THR A 330 -23.54 -12.56 -4.79
C THR A 330 -24.46 -13.51 -5.57
N ALA A 331 -24.91 -14.62 -4.97
CA ALA A 331 -25.86 -15.53 -5.62
C ALA A 331 -27.22 -14.87 -5.86
N LYS A 332 -27.66 -14.00 -4.94
CA LYS A 332 -28.86 -13.17 -5.13
C LYS A 332 -28.65 -12.18 -6.27
N ASP A 333 -27.52 -11.47 -6.30
CA ASP A 333 -27.19 -10.52 -7.38
C ASP A 333 -27.19 -11.20 -8.74
N TYR A 334 -26.64 -12.42 -8.84
CA TYR A 334 -26.70 -13.23 -10.06
C TYR A 334 -28.12 -13.65 -10.45
N LEU A 335 -28.97 -14.02 -9.50
CA LEU A 335 -30.38 -14.30 -9.81
C LEU A 335 -31.12 -13.03 -10.24
N GLU A 336 -30.75 -11.86 -9.75
CA GLU A 336 -31.26 -10.57 -10.20
C GLU A 336 -30.77 -10.23 -11.62
N GLU A 337 -29.47 -10.36 -11.90
CA GLU A 337 -28.87 -10.16 -13.23
C GLU A 337 -29.50 -11.07 -14.29
N LEU A 338 -29.81 -12.31 -13.93
CA LEU A 338 -30.45 -13.30 -14.80
C LEU A 338 -31.97 -13.13 -14.89
N GLU A 339 -32.54 -12.09 -14.28
CA GLU A 339 -33.99 -11.81 -14.21
C GLU A 339 -34.82 -12.97 -13.61
N ARG A 340 -34.23 -13.71 -12.66
CA ARG A 340 -34.83 -14.88 -11.97
C ARG A 340 -35.07 -14.67 -10.48
N THR A 341 -35.46 -13.46 -10.10
CA THR A 341 -35.85 -13.13 -8.71
C THR A 341 -37.05 -13.92 -8.20
N ASP A 342 -37.84 -14.52 -9.10
CA ASP A 342 -38.91 -15.47 -8.78
C ASP A 342 -38.42 -16.73 -8.04
N LEU A 343 -37.13 -17.06 -8.18
CA LEU A 343 -36.50 -18.22 -7.55
C LEU A 343 -35.89 -17.92 -6.17
N LEU A 344 -35.80 -16.64 -5.78
CA LEU A 344 -35.16 -16.27 -4.51
C LEU A 344 -35.90 -16.88 -3.32
N PRO A 345 -35.20 -17.62 -2.43
CA PRO A 345 -35.81 -18.11 -1.21
C PRO A 345 -36.30 -16.97 -0.32
N GLY A 346 -37.46 -17.14 0.33
CA GLY A 346 -38.08 -16.05 1.11
C GLY A 346 -37.23 -15.52 2.27
N PHE A 347 -36.34 -16.35 2.85
CA PHE A 347 -35.46 -15.92 3.94
C PHE A 347 -34.29 -15.05 3.47
N VAL A 348 -33.99 -14.97 2.17
CA VAL A 348 -32.95 -14.06 1.65
C VAL A 348 -33.30 -12.59 1.91
N ASN A 349 -34.60 -12.31 2.09
CA ASN A 349 -35.11 -11.00 2.49
C ASN A 349 -35.27 -10.84 4.01
N ASP A 350 -34.89 -11.85 4.80
CA ASP A 350 -34.78 -11.68 6.25
C ASP A 350 -33.63 -10.71 6.53
N PRO A 351 -33.88 -9.56 7.18
CA PRO A 351 -32.87 -8.51 7.21
C PRO A 351 -31.62 -8.89 8.02
N ASP A 352 -31.73 -9.83 8.97
CA ASP A 352 -30.58 -10.29 9.74
C ASP A 352 -29.69 -11.18 8.85
N PHE A 353 -30.30 -12.11 8.10
CA PHE A 353 -29.57 -12.91 7.11
C PHE A 353 -28.96 -12.03 5.99
N SER A 354 -29.72 -11.06 5.46
CA SER A 354 -29.20 -10.14 4.45
C SER A 354 -27.99 -9.36 4.96
N ALA A 355 -28.04 -8.85 6.20
CA ALA A 355 -26.93 -8.11 6.78
C ALA A 355 -25.68 -8.98 6.94
N LEU A 356 -25.83 -10.24 7.40
CA LEU A 356 -24.70 -11.16 7.50
C LEU A 356 -24.11 -11.52 6.13
N ALA A 357 -24.95 -11.69 5.11
CA ALA A 357 -24.52 -12.02 3.77
C ALA A 357 -23.77 -10.85 3.10
N GLU A 358 -24.31 -9.63 3.22
CA GLU A 358 -23.68 -8.40 2.76
C GLU A 358 -22.33 -8.18 3.48
N PHE A 359 -22.30 -8.32 4.80
CA PHE A 359 -21.06 -8.20 5.56
C PHE A 359 -20.03 -9.24 5.14
N SER A 360 -20.44 -10.50 4.96
CA SER A 360 -19.55 -11.56 4.49
C SER A 360 -18.98 -11.26 3.11
N GLN A 361 -19.78 -10.71 2.19
CA GLN A 361 -19.30 -10.32 0.86
C GLN A 361 -18.25 -9.21 0.95
N TRP A 362 -18.50 -8.20 1.79
CA TRP A 362 -17.57 -7.10 2.01
C TRP A 362 -16.21 -7.59 2.49
N VAL A 363 -16.18 -8.33 3.60
CA VAL A 363 -14.89 -8.76 4.20
C VAL A 363 -14.15 -9.77 3.33
N GLN A 364 -14.81 -10.42 2.38
CA GLN A 364 -14.16 -11.30 1.40
C GLN A 364 -13.37 -10.54 0.34
N HIS A 365 -13.54 -9.22 0.22
CA HIS A 365 -12.78 -8.41 -0.72
C HIS A 365 -11.27 -8.50 -0.41
N PRO A 366 -10.37 -8.53 -1.42
CA PRO A 366 -8.92 -8.63 -1.22
C PRO A 366 -8.32 -7.50 -0.36
N ASN A 367 -8.89 -6.28 -0.44
CA ASN A 367 -8.48 -5.15 0.41
C ASN A 367 -9.00 -5.24 1.85
N GLU A 368 -9.75 -6.29 2.20
CA GLU A 368 -10.32 -6.53 3.53
C GLU A 368 -9.67 -7.79 4.15
N LEU A 369 -10.40 -8.91 4.31
CA LEU A 369 -9.81 -10.19 4.73
C LEU A 369 -9.38 -11.09 3.57
N GLY A 370 -9.88 -10.84 2.35
CA GLY A 370 -9.67 -11.72 1.18
C GLY A 370 -10.30 -13.12 1.30
N ARG A 371 -11.06 -13.40 2.37
CA ARG A 371 -11.66 -14.72 2.63
C ARG A 371 -12.90 -14.64 3.52
N PRO A 372 -13.81 -15.63 3.45
CA PRO A 372 -14.99 -15.63 4.30
C PRO A 372 -14.63 -15.82 5.77
N PRO A 373 -15.31 -15.13 6.70
CA PRO A 373 -15.13 -15.34 8.13
C PRO A 373 -15.68 -16.73 8.53
N GLU A 374 -15.03 -17.41 9.47
CA GLU A 374 -15.49 -18.72 9.98
C GLU A 374 -16.76 -18.60 10.83
N LYS A 375 -16.92 -17.45 11.52
CA LYS A 375 -18.06 -17.15 12.37
C LYS A 375 -18.47 -15.70 12.19
N MET A 376 -19.78 -15.48 12.19
CA MET A 376 -20.38 -14.15 12.29
C MET A 376 -21.58 -14.19 13.23
N GLU A 377 -21.77 -13.13 13.99
CA GLU A 377 -22.90 -12.96 14.92
C GLU A 377 -23.37 -11.51 14.89
N ILE A 378 -24.69 -11.31 14.80
CA ILE A 378 -25.28 -9.98 14.98
C ILE A 378 -25.29 -9.65 16.47
N ILE A 379 -24.61 -8.58 16.83
CA ILE A 379 -24.51 -8.12 18.22
C ILE A 379 -25.63 -7.15 18.56
N ASP A 380 -25.95 -6.23 17.65
CA ASP A 380 -26.97 -5.21 17.86
C ASP A 380 -27.54 -4.77 16.51
N ARG A 381 -28.80 -4.33 16.52
CA ARG A 381 -29.48 -3.78 15.34
C ARG A 381 -30.43 -2.68 15.77
N ARG A 382 -30.27 -1.49 15.18
CA ARG A 382 -31.06 -0.30 15.52
C ARG A 382 -31.41 0.53 14.30
N THR A 383 -32.44 1.34 14.45
CA THR A 383 -32.76 2.40 13.50
C THR A 383 -32.41 3.74 14.15
N LEU A 384 -31.46 4.48 13.57
CA LEU A 384 -30.86 5.68 14.15
C LEU A 384 -30.95 6.86 13.17
N PRO A 385 -31.03 8.12 13.64
CA PRO A 385 -30.70 9.25 12.78
C PRO A 385 -29.25 9.09 12.30
N TRP A 386 -29.02 9.27 11.01
CA TRP A 386 -27.72 9.03 10.39
C TRP A 386 -27.27 10.23 9.58
N VAL A 387 -25.97 10.32 9.31
CA VAL A 387 -25.38 11.47 8.63
C VAL A 387 -25.98 11.64 7.24
N ASP A 388 -26.30 12.89 6.89
CA ASP A 388 -26.91 13.31 5.61
C ASP A 388 -28.18 12.57 5.15
N SER A 389 -28.79 11.79 6.04
CA SER A 389 -30.03 11.09 5.77
C SER A 389 -31.22 11.80 6.41
N ASP A 390 -32.18 12.21 5.59
CA ASP A 390 -33.47 12.74 6.05
C ASP A 390 -34.28 11.67 6.82
N GLU A 391 -34.07 10.39 6.51
CA GLU A 391 -34.73 9.26 7.15
C GLU A 391 -33.77 8.46 8.05
N PRO A 392 -34.22 7.96 9.21
CA PRO A 392 -33.39 7.10 10.04
C PRO A 392 -32.92 5.84 9.30
N ALA A 393 -31.62 5.54 9.36
CA ALA A 393 -31.03 4.35 8.76
C ALA A 393 -31.14 3.15 9.71
N THR A 394 -31.35 1.94 9.16
CA THR A 394 -31.29 0.70 9.94
C THR A 394 -29.90 0.11 9.83
N LEU A 395 -29.24 -0.04 10.97
CA LEU A 395 -27.83 -0.41 11.07
C LEU A 395 -27.70 -1.68 11.90
N THR A 396 -26.82 -2.58 11.47
CA THR A 396 -26.57 -3.86 12.09
C THR A 396 -25.09 -3.98 12.41
N ILE A 397 -24.76 -4.24 13.68
CA ILE A 397 -23.38 -4.51 14.10
C ILE A 397 -23.16 -6.02 14.03
N VAL A 398 -22.15 -6.42 13.27
CA VAL A 398 -21.76 -7.82 13.09
C VAL A 398 -20.39 -8.03 13.74
N GLN A 399 -20.27 -8.98 14.64
CA GLN A 399 -18.98 -9.46 15.12
C GLN A 399 -18.56 -10.65 14.26
N TYR A 400 -17.29 -10.73 13.91
CA TYR A 400 -16.76 -11.82 13.10
C TYR A 400 -15.45 -12.39 13.64
N MET A 401 -15.15 -13.59 13.17
CA MET A 401 -13.89 -14.29 13.41
C MET A 401 -13.48 -15.01 12.12
N ALA A 402 -12.26 -14.79 11.69
CA ALA A 402 -11.61 -15.51 10.60
C ALA A 402 -10.36 -16.24 11.12
N ALA A 403 -9.91 -17.25 10.38
CA ALA A 403 -8.60 -17.84 10.65
C ALA A 403 -7.51 -16.75 10.59
N GLY A 404 -6.38 -16.98 11.25
CA GLY A 404 -5.18 -16.16 11.05
C GLY A 404 -4.56 -16.40 9.67
N GLU A 405 -3.61 -15.58 9.25
CA GLU A 405 -2.89 -15.77 7.97
C GLU A 405 -2.19 -17.13 7.94
N THR A 406 -1.54 -17.47 9.05
CA THR A 406 -0.95 -18.77 9.31
C THR A 406 -1.74 -19.55 10.35
N ILE A 407 -1.45 -20.84 10.47
CA ILE A 407 -2.04 -21.69 11.52
C ILE A 407 -1.56 -21.36 12.94
N LEU A 408 -0.51 -20.54 13.08
CA LEU A 408 0.00 -20.10 14.38
C LEU A 408 -0.50 -18.70 14.77
N ASP A 409 -1.03 -17.96 13.80
CA ASP A 409 -1.64 -16.67 14.10
C ASP A 409 -2.87 -16.83 14.97
N PRO A 410 -3.11 -15.86 15.87
CA PRO A 410 -4.41 -15.76 16.49
C PRO A 410 -5.47 -15.58 15.39
N PRO A 411 -6.70 -16.09 15.59
CA PRO A 411 -7.81 -15.78 14.72
C PRO A 411 -7.97 -14.26 14.58
N ILE A 412 -8.17 -13.79 13.35
CA ILE A 412 -8.48 -12.38 13.11
C ILE A 412 -9.90 -12.15 13.59
N THR A 413 -10.07 -11.19 14.49
CA THR A 413 -11.37 -10.81 15.00
C THR A 413 -11.66 -9.34 14.83
N GLY A 414 -12.93 -9.03 14.70
CA GLY A 414 -13.35 -7.65 14.50
C GLY A 414 -14.84 -7.47 14.63
N THR A 415 -15.24 -6.24 14.43
CA THR A 415 -16.63 -5.82 14.39
C THR A 415 -16.83 -5.02 13.11
N GLY A 416 -17.94 -5.24 12.42
CA GLY A 416 -18.35 -4.42 11.29
C GLY A 416 -19.74 -3.88 11.47
N LEU A 417 -20.10 -2.99 10.56
CA LEU A 417 -21.41 -2.37 10.47
C LEU A 417 -21.98 -2.57 9.07
N VAL A 418 -23.28 -2.84 8.99
CA VAL A 418 -24.06 -2.92 7.75
C VAL A 418 -25.25 -1.97 7.85
N GLY A 419 -25.53 -1.20 6.79
CA GLY A 419 -26.75 -0.38 6.71
C GLY A 419 -26.58 0.87 5.84
N SER A 420 -25.89 1.89 6.34
CA SER A 420 -25.58 3.14 5.59
C SER A 420 -24.52 2.87 4.52
N MET A 421 -23.40 2.34 4.96
CA MET A 421 -22.37 1.68 4.18
C MET A 421 -21.93 0.44 4.96
N THR A 422 -21.43 -0.57 4.25
CA THR A 422 -20.83 -1.72 4.91
C THR A 422 -19.36 -1.44 5.17
N TRP A 423 -18.89 -1.73 6.39
CA TRP A 423 -17.53 -1.46 6.83
C TRP A 423 -17.07 -2.44 7.90
N SER A 424 -15.76 -2.72 7.95
CA SER A 424 -15.13 -3.58 8.95
C SER A 424 -14.09 -2.81 9.78
N PHE A 425 -14.10 -3.01 11.10
CA PHE A 425 -13.04 -2.52 11.98
C PHE A 425 -12.12 -3.69 12.36
N PHE A 426 -10.88 -3.64 11.89
CA PHE A 426 -9.82 -4.61 12.20
C PHE A 426 -9.13 -4.29 13.52
N SER A 427 -9.89 -4.14 14.61
CA SER A 427 -9.30 -3.98 15.95
C SER A 427 -10.10 -4.68 17.04
N ASP A 428 -9.35 -5.34 17.94
CA ASP A 428 -9.92 -6.05 19.09
C ASP A 428 -10.62 -5.11 20.07
N GLU A 429 -10.18 -3.85 20.12
CA GLU A 429 -10.75 -2.78 20.93
C GLU A 429 -12.26 -2.60 20.65
N MET A 430 -12.66 -2.64 19.37
CA MET A 430 -14.07 -2.44 18.98
C MET A 430 -14.99 -3.55 19.48
N MET A 431 -14.46 -4.77 19.61
CA MET A 431 -15.22 -5.89 20.17
C MET A 431 -15.50 -5.71 21.66
N ALA A 432 -14.60 -5.03 22.39
CA ALA A 432 -14.79 -4.76 23.81
C ALA A 432 -15.78 -3.60 24.05
N LEU A 433 -15.96 -2.69 23.08
CA LEU A 433 -16.86 -1.56 23.22
C LEU A 433 -18.34 -1.96 23.20
N PRO A 434 -19.23 -1.22 23.91
CA PRO A 434 -20.67 -1.41 23.79
C PRO A 434 -21.19 -0.96 22.40
N PRO A 435 -22.32 -1.49 21.91
CA PRO A 435 -22.87 -1.16 20.59
C PRO A 435 -23.01 0.35 20.32
N GLU A 436 -23.41 1.13 21.32
CA GLU A 436 -23.55 2.59 21.18
C GLU A 436 -22.23 3.29 20.84
N ASP A 437 -21.10 2.79 21.34
CA ASP A 437 -19.78 3.35 21.06
C ASP A 437 -19.32 2.98 19.64
N VAL A 438 -19.61 1.75 19.19
CA VAL A 438 -19.34 1.31 17.81
C VAL A 438 -20.14 2.15 16.80
N TYR A 439 -21.44 2.35 17.03
CA TYR A 439 -22.26 3.25 16.20
C TYR A 439 -21.72 4.68 16.19
N ALA A 440 -21.30 5.20 17.35
CA ALA A 440 -20.75 6.55 17.47
C ALA A 440 -19.47 6.73 16.65
N ILE A 441 -18.55 5.76 16.71
CA ILE A 441 -17.30 5.81 15.96
C ILE A 441 -17.57 5.81 14.44
N HIS A 442 -18.46 4.92 13.98
CA HIS A 442 -18.76 4.83 12.55
C HIS A 442 -19.51 6.05 12.02
N TYR A 443 -20.44 6.61 12.81
CA TYR A 443 -21.11 7.86 12.46
C TYR A 443 -20.11 9.00 12.21
N ILE A 444 -19.10 9.12 13.08
CA ILE A 444 -18.10 10.17 12.95
C ILE A 444 -17.20 9.96 11.74
N PHE A 445 -16.83 8.72 11.45
CA PHE A 445 -16.10 8.38 10.21
C PHE A 445 -16.87 8.82 8.96
N GLU A 446 -18.17 8.50 8.85
CA GLU A 446 -18.97 8.96 7.71
C GLU A 446 -19.16 10.49 7.71
N ALA A 447 -19.27 11.11 8.87
CA ALA A 447 -19.39 12.57 8.98
C ALA A 447 -18.13 13.33 8.58
N GLU A 448 -16.94 12.78 8.84
CA GLU A 448 -15.67 13.29 8.32
C GLU A 448 -15.62 13.18 6.78
N ASN A 449 -15.99 12.02 6.23
CA ASN A 449 -16.04 11.81 4.77
C ASN A 449 -17.06 12.73 4.08
N ALA A 450 -18.13 13.10 4.78
CA ALA A 450 -19.12 14.06 4.32
C ALA A 450 -18.71 15.54 4.51
N GLY A 451 -17.57 15.81 5.16
CA GLY A 451 -17.05 17.16 5.40
C GLY A 451 -17.73 17.92 6.54
N HIS A 452 -18.46 17.24 7.43
CA HIS A 452 -19.06 17.85 8.63
C HIS A 452 -18.06 18.02 9.77
N LEU A 453 -16.94 17.31 9.70
CA LEU A 453 -15.86 17.30 10.68
C LEU A 453 -14.52 17.34 9.94
N GLU A 454 -13.62 18.19 10.40
CA GLU A 454 -12.27 18.31 9.85
C GLU A 454 -11.25 18.09 10.97
N ASP A 455 -10.27 17.22 10.72
CA ASP A 455 -9.11 17.05 11.61
C ASP A 455 -8.37 18.38 11.74
N THR A 456 -8.11 18.79 12.97
CA THR A 456 -7.43 20.04 13.27
C THR A 456 -5.96 19.78 13.57
N GLU A 457 -5.08 20.47 12.84
CA GLU A 457 -3.63 20.39 13.00
C GLU A 457 -3.22 20.75 14.45
N LEU A 458 -2.30 19.94 15.00
CA LEU A 458 -1.74 20.14 16.33
C LEU A 458 -0.28 20.61 16.22
N PRO A 459 0.24 21.38 17.20
CA PRO A 459 -0.43 21.83 18.41
C PRO A 459 -1.42 22.98 18.15
N LEU A 460 -2.51 23.02 18.92
CA LEU A 460 -3.49 24.11 18.83
C LEU A 460 -2.85 25.47 19.16
N PRO A 461 -3.23 26.55 18.44
CA PRO A 461 -2.81 27.90 18.80
C PRO A 461 -3.11 28.24 20.26
N GLU A 462 -2.17 28.88 20.96
CA GLU A 462 -2.31 29.18 22.40
C GLU A 462 -3.63 29.84 22.83
N PRO A 463 -4.23 30.79 22.06
CA PRO A 463 -5.55 31.31 22.40
C PRO A 463 -6.66 30.26 22.38
N GLU A 464 -6.66 29.36 21.39
CA GLU A 464 -7.66 28.30 21.22
C GLU A 464 -7.46 27.20 22.27
N ARG A 465 -6.20 26.81 22.48
CA ARG A 465 -5.82 25.88 23.54
C ARG A 465 -6.27 26.40 24.91
N SER A 466 -5.93 27.64 25.26
CA SER A 466 -6.29 28.24 26.56
C SER A 466 -7.80 28.32 26.76
N ASP A 467 -8.55 28.68 25.70
CA ASP A 467 -10.01 28.69 25.75
C ASP A 467 -10.58 27.29 26.00
N LEU A 468 -10.14 26.27 25.24
CA LEU A 468 -10.54 24.87 25.45
C LEU A 468 -10.25 24.37 26.86
N LEU A 469 -9.04 24.62 27.37
CA LEU A 469 -8.65 24.17 28.71
C LEU A 469 -9.48 24.84 29.80
N SER A 470 -9.87 26.10 29.62
CA SER A 470 -10.69 26.83 30.59
C SER A 470 -12.11 26.27 30.74
N GLN A 471 -12.57 25.46 29.77
CA GLN A 471 -13.90 24.86 29.76
C GLN A 471 -13.97 23.57 30.59
N PHE A 472 -12.84 22.95 30.93
CA PHE A 472 -12.79 21.70 31.70
C PHE A 472 -12.93 21.97 33.20
N THR A 473 -13.96 21.40 33.84
CA THR A 473 -14.31 21.71 35.25
C THR A 473 -14.35 20.49 36.18
N LEU A 474 -13.98 19.29 35.69
CA LEU A 474 -14.16 18.02 36.39
C LEU A 474 -12.99 17.63 37.31
N GLY A 475 -11.93 18.42 37.36
CA GLY A 475 -10.75 18.18 38.20
C GLY A 475 -9.52 18.91 37.67
N ASP A 476 -8.46 18.94 38.46
CA ASP A 476 -7.16 19.42 38.01
C ASP A 476 -6.52 18.32 37.15
N LEU A 477 -6.20 18.64 35.89
CA LEU A 477 -5.54 17.73 34.96
C LEU A 477 -4.02 17.76 35.18
N GLU A 478 -3.44 16.61 35.47
CA GLU A 478 -2.00 16.38 35.57
C GLU A 478 -1.49 15.76 34.25
N ASP A 479 -0.28 16.13 33.83
CA ASP A 479 0.40 15.58 32.64
C ASP A 479 -0.42 15.64 31.32
N LEU A 480 -1.24 16.69 31.15
CA LEU A 480 -2.11 16.84 29.99
C LEU A 480 -1.34 16.98 28.67
N PHE A 481 -1.69 16.13 27.71
CA PHE A 481 -1.25 16.19 26.33
C PHE A 481 -2.45 16.11 25.39
N ILE A 482 -2.69 17.16 24.58
CA ILE A 482 -3.76 17.14 23.57
C ILE A 482 -3.25 16.35 22.37
N GLU A 483 -3.99 15.30 22.02
CA GLU A 483 -3.61 14.33 20.98
C GLU A 483 -4.49 14.40 19.75
N GLN A 484 -5.74 14.84 19.88
CA GLN A 484 -6.67 14.98 18.75
C GLN A 484 -7.54 16.22 18.93
N ALA A 485 -7.89 16.89 17.82
CA ALA A 485 -8.94 17.89 17.79
C ALA A 485 -9.72 17.86 16.46
N TYR A 486 -11.02 18.12 16.54
CA TYR A 486 -11.90 18.30 15.39
C TYR A 486 -12.46 19.71 15.35
N THR A 487 -12.49 20.29 14.15
CA THR A 487 -13.34 21.42 13.84
C THR A 487 -14.67 20.90 13.32
N CYS A 488 -15.77 21.26 13.98
CA CYS A 488 -17.12 20.82 13.62
C CYS A 488 -17.86 21.88 12.80
N ASP A 489 -18.51 21.46 11.71
CA ASP A 489 -19.46 22.29 11.01
C ASP A 489 -20.72 22.50 11.87
N MET A 490 -21.00 23.75 12.21
CA MET A 490 -22.21 24.11 12.94
C MET A 490 -23.48 23.82 12.15
N SER A 491 -23.39 23.71 10.81
CA SER A 491 -24.52 23.35 9.95
C SER A 491 -24.96 21.89 10.16
N ALA A 492 -24.04 21.01 10.55
CA ALA A 492 -24.31 19.63 10.96
C ALA A 492 -25.03 19.53 12.34
N GLY A 493 -25.32 20.68 12.97
CA GLY A 493 -26.06 20.74 14.23
C GLY A 493 -25.22 20.50 15.48
N TYR A 494 -23.89 20.36 15.35
CA TYR A 494 -23.00 20.31 16.51
C TYR A 494 -22.76 21.71 17.08
N PRO A 495 -22.99 21.94 18.38
CA PRO A 495 -23.03 23.30 18.92
C PRO A 495 -21.66 23.88 19.31
N GLN A 496 -20.58 23.08 19.33
CA GLN A 496 -19.21 23.58 19.47
C GLN A 496 -18.49 23.56 18.14
N LYS A 497 -17.69 24.59 17.89
CA LYS A 497 -16.87 24.66 16.68
C LYS A 497 -15.61 23.81 16.79
N LEU A 498 -15.01 23.72 17.98
CA LEU A 498 -13.75 23.02 18.20
C LEU A 498 -13.93 22.08 19.41
N VAL A 499 -13.57 20.83 19.23
CA VAL A 499 -13.58 19.80 20.27
C VAL A 499 -12.24 19.09 20.26
N ALA A 500 -11.63 18.90 21.44
CA ALA A 500 -10.33 18.26 21.55
C ALA A 500 -10.36 17.10 22.55
N CYS A 501 -9.44 16.16 22.38
CA CYS A 501 -9.19 15.05 23.30
C CYS A 501 -7.70 15.00 23.64
N GLY A 502 -7.38 14.76 24.91
CA GLY A 502 -6.01 14.58 25.35
C GLY A 502 -5.89 13.58 26.48
N SER A 503 -4.76 12.87 26.52
CA SER A 503 -4.40 12.03 27.66
C SER A 503 -3.98 12.90 28.85
N ALA A 504 -4.35 12.48 30.05
CA ALA A 504 -3.97 13.15 31.29
C ALA A 504 -4.09 12.18 32.48
N SER A 505 -3.89 12.68 33.69
CA SER A 505 -4.33 12.01 34.91
C SER A 505 -5.13 12.94 35.82
N ILE A 506 -6.08 12.36 36.58
CA ILE A 506 -6.83 13.03 37.64
C ILE A 506 -6.63 12.22 38.92
N GLU A 507 -6.09 12.86 39.96
CA GLU A 507 -5.77 12.21 41.24
C GLU A 507 -4.88 10.94 41.05
N GLY A 508 -3.91 11.02 40.13
CA GLY A 508 -2.98 9.93 39.78
C GLY A 508 -3.59 8.78 38.98
N LYS A 509 -4.83 8.91 38.47
CA LYS A 509 -5.46 7.91 37.60
C LYS A 509 -5.43 8.39 36.14
N SER A 510 -4.86 7.58 35.27
CA SER A 510 -4.78 7.87 33.84
C SER A 510 -6.13 7.76 33.13
N GLY A 511 -6.27 8.51 32.03
CA GLY A 511 -7.45 8.50 31.16
C GLY A 511 -7.38 9.63 30.15
N PHE A 512 -8.55 9.96 29.57
CA PHE A 512 -8.67 10.97 28.53
C PHE A 512 -9.64 12.09 28.94
N ALA A 513 -9.23 13.33 28.72
CA ALA A 513 -10.07 14.51 28.87
C ALA A 513 -10.57 14.94 27.49
N VAL A 514 -11.90 14.96 27.31
CA VAL A 514 -12.54 15.57 26.14
C VAL A 514 -13.03 16.97 26.49
N PHE A 515 -12.62 17.96 25.69
CA PHE A 515 -12.91 19.39 25.83
C PHE A 515 -14.03 19.77 24.85
N ASP A 516 -15.27 19.85 25.35
CA ASP A 516 -16.49 20.11 24.57
C ASP A 516 -17.43 21.11 25.28
N GLY A 517 -16.86 22.19 25.82
CA GLY A 517 -17.62 23.19 26.57
C GLY A 517 -18.37 22.59 27.77
N PRO A 518 -19.69 22.86 27.92
CA PRO A 518 -20.50 22.28 28.99
C PRO A 518 -20.61 20.75 28.96
N ARG A 519 -20.22 20.09 27.86
CA ARG A 519 -20.23 18.63 27.71
C ARG A 519 -18.86 18.00 27.94
N SER A 520 -17.84 18.79 28.27
CA SER A 520 -16.50 18.29 28.58
C SER A 520 -16.56 17.16 29.59
N ARG A 521 -15.77 16.10 29.36
CA ARG A 521 -15.89 14.85 30.10
C ARG A 521 -14.53 14.18 30.32
N TRP A 522 -14.43 13.50 31.46
CA TRP A 522 -13.35 12.58 31.77
C TRP A 522 -13.72 11.14 31.39
N TYR A 523 -12.82 10.45 30.70
CA TYR A 523 -12.91 9.05 30.30
C TYR A 523 -11.80 8.27 31.02
N PRO A 524 -12.11 7.62 32.16
CA PRO A 524 -11.12 6.83 32.89
C PRO A 524 -10.56 5.70 32.02
N ALA A 525 -9.23 5.47 32.05
CA ALA A 525 -8.61 4.41 31.25
C ALA A 525 -9.20 3.01 31.56
N ASN A 526 -9.61 2.76 32.81
CA ASN A 526 -10.20 1.47 33.22
C ASN A 526 -11.64 1.24 32.73
N GLU A 527 -12.26 2.21 32.05
CA GLU A 527 -13.56 2.08 31.38
C GLU A 527 -13.42 1.94 29.85
N LEU A 528 -12.18 1.93 29.36
CA LEU A 528 -11.82 1.82 27.95
C LEU A 528 -11.02 0.53 27.76
N PRO A 529 -11.03 -0.06 26.55
CA PRO A 529 -10.02 -1.04 26.15
C PRO A 529 -8.60 -0.53 26.42
N ASP A 530 -7.68 -1.44 26.69
CA ASP A 530 -6.26 -1.11 26.81
C ASP A 530 -5.77 -0.46 25.49
N ASP A 531 -4.83 0.47 25.60
CA ASP A 531 -4.20 1.18 24.47
C ASP A 531 -5.12 2.01 23.54
N MET A 532 -6.40 2.16 23.90
CA MET A 532 -7.36 3.01 23.19
C MET A 532 -6.80 4.40 22.87
N ALA A 533 -6.82 4.78 21.59
CA ALA A 533 -6.28 6.06 21.13
C ALA A 533 -7.22 7.25 21.43
N ALA A 534 -6.64 8.44 21.64
CA ALA A 534 -7.40 9.66 21.93
C ALA A 534 -8.41 10.02 20.83
N TRP A 535 -8.07 9.79 19.57
CA TRP A 535 -8.98 10.03 18.44
C TRP A 535 -10.22 9.14 18.53
N THR A 536 -10.09 7.87 18.91
CA THR A 536 -11.22 6.95 19.08
C THR A 536 -12.11 7.39 20.24
N VAL A 537 -11.53 7.83 21.36
CA VAL A 537 -12.29 8.41 22.48
C VAL A 537 -13.06 9.66 22.05
N LEU A 538 -12.45 10.51 21.23
CA LEU A 538 -13.08 11.70 20.69
C LEU A 538 -14.25 11.35 19.76
N ARG A 539 -14.08 10.39 18.86
CA ARG A 539 -15.16 9.88 17.98
C ARG A 539 -16.31 9.29 18.80
N ILE A 540 -16.02 8.51 19.85
CA ILE A 540 -17.04 8.02 20.80
C ILE A 540 -17.83 9.19 21.41
N HIS A 541 -17.13 10.24 21.87
CA HIS A 541 -17.77 11.40 22.48
C HIS A 541 -18.73 12.11 21.53
N LEU A 542 -18.20 12.53 20.37
CA LEU A 542 -18.93 13.28 19.36
C LEU A 542 -20.09 12.45 18.80
N GLY A 543 -19.83 11.20 18.42
CA GLY A 543 -20.83 10.33 17.80
C GLY A 543 -21.97 9.99 18.76
N ARG A 544 -21.68 9.75 20.05
CA ARG A 544 -22.75 9.57 21.05
C ARG A 544 -23.61 10.82 21.18
N GLN A 545 -23.02 12.01 21.15
CA GLN A 545 -23.79 13.26 21.18
C GLN A 545 -24.67 13.42 19.94
N MET A 546 -24.13 13.20 18.75
CA MET A 546 -24.86 13.34 17.49
C MET A 546 -26.00 12.31 17.36
N LEU A 547 -25.78 11.08 17.83
CA LEU A 547 -26.78 10.00 17.85
C LEU A 547 -27.77 10.10 19.04
N GLY A 548 -27.58 11.04 19.96
CA GLY A 548 -28.42 11.21 21.14
C GLY A 548 -28.26 10.12 22.21
N PHE A 549 -27.13 9.40 22.22
CA PHE A 549 -26.80 8.45 23.27
C PHE A 549 -26.33 9.16 24.55
N PRO A 550 -26.76 8.72 25.76
CA PRO A 550 -26.32 9.35 27.00
C PRO A 550 -24.84 9.06 27.28
N LEU A 551 -24.03 10.12 27.48
CA LEU A 551 -22.61 9.99 27.83
C LEU A 551 -22.38 9.37 29.22
N ASP A 552 -23.35 9.51 30.12
CA ASP A 552 -23.27 9.04 31.51
C ASP A 552 -23.52 7.54 31.70
N THR A 553 -23.80 6.82 30.61
CA THR A 553 -24.03 5.38 30.68
C THR A 553 -22.72 4.67 31.02
N PRO A 554 -22.62 3.92 32.14
CA PRO A 554 -21.42 3.16 32.45
C PRO A 554 -21.06 2.21 31.30
N ARG A 555 -19.80 2.22 30.88
CA ARG A 555 -19.30 1.30 29.85
C ARG A 555 -19.08 -0.06 30.49
N THR A 556 -19.92 -1.02 30.14
CA THR A 556 -19.65 -2.43 30.44
C THR A 556 -18.86 -2.98 29.27
N LEU A 557 -17.54 -3.02 29.40
CA LEU A 557 -16.69 -3.62 28.38
C LEU A 557 -17.08 -5.10 28.21
N ARG A 558 -17.26 -5.50 26.97
CA ARG A 558 -17.44 -6.91 26.61
C ARG A 558 -16.09 -7.59 26.74
N SER A 559 -16.08 -8.81 27.26
CA SER A 559 -14.86 -9.62 27.20
C SER A 559 -14.59 -9.94 25.74
N PRO A 560 -13.39 -9.65 25.21
CA PRO A 560 -13.05 -10.12 23.89
C PRO A 560 -13.12 -11.66 23.86
N PRO A 561 -13.45 -12.26 22.72
CA PRO A 561 -13.38 -13.70 22.57
C PRO A 561 -11.99 -14.20 22.98
N THR A 562 -11.95 -15.18 23.90
CA THR A 562 -10.69 -15.80 24.29
C THR A 562 -10.36 -16.91 23.32
N PHE A 563 -9.18 -16.86 22.73
CA PHE A 563 -8.67 -17.92 21.86
C PHE A 563 -7.76 -18.86 22.64
N GLU A 564 -7.89 -20.15 22.38
CA GLU A 564 -6.89 -21.11 22.84
C GLU A 564 -5.63 -20.88 22.00
N SER A 565 -4.56 -20.39 22.64
CA SER A 565 -3.25 -20.31 21.99
C SER A 565 -2.85 -21.69 21.48
N PRO A 566 -2.18 -21.79 20.31
CA PRO A 566 -1.71 -23.07 19.79
C PRO A 566 -0.87 -23.81 20.84
N SER A 567 -1.12 -25.12 21.00
CA SER A 567 -0.32 -25.92 21.93
C SER A 567 1.17 -25.87 21.55
N PRO A 568 2.11 -25.97 22.49
CA PRO A 568 3.55 -26.00 22.20
C PRO A 568 3.93 -27.01 21.10
N THR A 569 3.27 -28.18 21.09
CA THR A 569 3.46 -29.21 20.06
C THR A 569 3.07 -28.70 18.68
N LYS A 570 1.94 -28.02 18.56
CA LYS A 570 1.47 -27.47 17.29
C LYS A 570 2.39 -26.38 16.76
N VAL A 571 2.81 -25.45 17.63
CA VAL A 571 3.82 -24.42 17.30
C VAL A 571 5.09 -25.07 16.75
N THR A 572 5.61 -26.07 17.47
CA THR A 572 6.84 -26.77 17.10
C THR A 572 6.72 -27.51 15.77
N GLU A 573 5.65 -28.27 15.57
CA GLU A 573 5.44 -29.05 14.33
C GLU A 573 5.28 -28.16 13.11
N THR A 574 4.49 -27.09 13.22
CA THR A 574 4.30 -26.14 12.12
C THR A 574 5.58 -25.39 11.79
N TYR A 575 6.30 -24.87 12.80
CA TYR A 575 7.54 -24.13 12.57
C TYR A 575 8.62 -25.01 11.93
N GLU A 576 8.77 -26.26 12.39
CA GLU A 576 9.73 -27.20 11.81
C GLU A 576 9.39 -27.58 10.37
N MET A 577 8.09 -27.66 10.02
CA MET A 577 7.64 -27.85 8.64
C MET A 577 8.09 -26.67 7.75
N TRP A 578 7.85 -25.42 8.18
CA TRP A 578 8.32 -24.24 7.44
C TRP A 578 9.84 -24.20 7.32
N LEU A 579 10.56 -24.57 8.38
CA LEU A 579 12.01 -24.60 8.36
C LEU A 579 12.56 -25.69 7.43
N GLU A 580 11.91 -26.85 7.36
CA GLU A 580 12.25 -27.92 6.41
C GLU A 580 11.98 -27.49 4.96
N GLU A 581 10.86 -26.83 4.71
CA GLU A 581 10.50 -26.26 3.41
C GLU A 581 11.52 -25.21 2.95
N ALA A 582 11.82 -24.25 3.80
CA ALA A 582 12.81 -23.20 3.53
C ALA A 582 14.21 -23.80 3.31
N PHE A 583 14.59 -24.84 4.06
CA PHE A 583 15.90 -25.50 3.89
C PHE A 583 15.97 -26.40 2.65
N ALA A 584 14.84 -26.87 2.14
CA ALA A 584 14.77 -27.71 0.94
C ALA A 584 14.96 -26.89 -0.35
N ALA A 585 14.83 -25.57 -0.29
CA ALA A 585 15.02 -24.63 -1.41
C ALA A 585 16.51 -24.49 -1.87
N LYS A 586 17.29 -25.57 -1.90
CA LYS A 586 18.75 -25.56 -2.16
C LYS A 586 19.21 -25.59 -3.62
N GLU A 587 18.33 -25.73 -4.61
CA GLU A 587 18.75 -25.91 -6.01
C GLU A 587 18.40 -24.69 -6.87
N LYS A 588 19.33 -23.71 -6.93
CA LYS A 588 19.37 -22.59 -7.89
C LYS A 588 18.02 -21.88 -8.09
N PHE A 589 17.74 -20.92 -7.22
CA PHE A 589 16.58 -20.06 -7.44
C PHE A 589 17.00 -18.71 -8.00
N PRO A 590 16.25 -18.16 -8.98
CA PRO A 590 16.32 -16.74 -9.29
C PRO A 590 15.96 -15.93 -8.02
N ALA A 591 16.33 -14.66 -7.97
CA ALA A 591 16.15 -13.79 -6.80
C ALA A 591 14.68 -13.67 -6.32
N ASP A 592 13.71 -14.11 -7.14
CA ASP A 592 12.26 -13.96 -6.92
C ASP A 592 11.56 -15.25 -6.43
N ASP A 593 12.23 -16.16 -5.71
CA ASP A 593 11.56 -17.33 -5.12
C ASP A 593 10.95 -16.97 -3.76
N ASP A 594 9.62 -17.00 -3.70
CA ASP A 594 8.80 -16.70 -2.51
C ASP A 594 9.23 -17.42 -1.23
N ARG A 595 9.95 -18.55 -1.33
CA ARG A 595 10.41 -19.31 -0.16
C ARG A 595 11.55 -18.66 0.60
N LEU A 596 12.32 -17.75 -0.01
CA LEU A 596 13.32 -16.98 0.74
C LEU A 596 12.65 -15.97 1.66
N HIS A 597 11.48 -15.44 1.28
CA HIS A 597 10.69 -14.55 2.14
C HIS A 597 10.34 -15.20 3.47
N LEU A 598 10.21 -16.53 3.57
CA LEU A 598 10.01 -17.20 4.87
C LEU A 598 11.03 -16.81 5.95
N PHE A 599 12.25 -16.39 5.58
CA PHE A 599 13.29 -15.93 6.49
C PHE A 599 13.20 -14.45 6.88
N ASP A 600 12.33 -13.67 6.27
CA ASP A 600 12.16 -12.25 6.61
C ASP A 600 11.60 -12.12 8.03
N ALA A 601 11.94 -11.02 8.70
CA ALA A 601 11.57 -10.76 10.09
C ALA A 601 10.04 -10.75 10.27
N TYR A 602 9.32 -10.28 9.26
CA TYR A 602 7.86 -10.18 9.25
C TYR A 602 7.15 -11.46 8.79
N GLU A 603 7.91 -12.40 8.23
CA GLU A 603 7.40 -13.65 7.68
C GLU A 603 7.41 -14.77 8.74
N PRO A 604 6.76 -15.94 8.49
CA PRO A 604 6.47 -16.91 9.53
C PRO A 604 7.67 -17.40 10.36
N LEU A 605 8.87 -17.55 9.77
CA LEU A 605 10.03 -17.95 10.57
C LEU A 605 10.50 -16.81 11.48
N GLY A 606 10.66 -15.59 10.95
CA GLY A 606 11.06 -14.42 11.73
C GLY A 606 10.09 -14.15 12.88
N ARG A 607 8.80 -14.00 12.55
CA ARG A 607 7.75 -13.62 13.49
C ARG A 607 7.57 -14.62 14.64
N PHE A 608 7.66 -15.92 14.37
CA PHE A 608 7.38 -16.97 15.36
C PHE A 608 8.60 -17.61 16.02
N PHE A 609 9.83 -17.16 15.73
CA PHE A 609 11.05 -17.79 16.25
C PHE A 609 11.09 -17.90 17.78
N THR A 610 10.73 -16.80 18.47
CA THR A 610 10.76 -16.76 19.94
C THR A 610 9.71 -17.71 20.54
N ASP A 611 8.50 -17.76 19.99
CA ASP A 611 7.45 -18.66 20.47
C ASP A 611 7.79 -20.12 20.19
N TYR A 612 8.37 -20.39 19.03
CA TYR A 612 8.90 -21.70 18.67
C TYR A 612 9.95 -22.20 19.67
N THR A 613 10.96 -21.38 20.00
CA THR A 613 12.03 -21.80 20.92
C THR A 613 11.53 -22.01 22.35
N LYS A 614 10.57 -21.19 22.82
CA LYS A 614 9.86 -21.41 24.09
C LYS A 614 9.06 -22.71 24.09
N ALA A 615 8.29 -22.95 23.03
CA ALA A 615 7.49 -24.17 22.88
C ALA A 615 8.39 -25.43 22.86
N LYS A 616 9.52 -25.36 22.15
CA LYS A 616 10.52 -26.45 22.11
C LYS A 616 11.10 -26.74 23.48
N ALA A 617 11.43 -25.69 24.25
CA ALA A 617 11.95 -25.80 25.60
C ALA A 617 10.94 -26.46 26.53
N GLU A 618 9.65 -26.10 26.43
CA GLU A 618 8.57 -26.70 27.22
C GLU A 618 8.43 -28.21 26.92
N ILE A 619 8.38 -28.59 25.64
CA ILE A 619 8.24 -30.00 25.23
C ILE A 619 9.45 -30.84 25.68
N SER A 620 10.66 -30.30 25.54
CA SER A 620 11.90 -31.01 25.84
C SER A 620 12.29 -30.96 27.32
N GLY A 621 11.71 -30.06 28.10
CA GLY A 621 12.11 -29.75 29.47
C GLY A 621 13.49 -29.09 29.55
N GLN A 622 13.99 -28.51 28.45
CA GLN A 622 15.26 -27.78 28.40
C GLN A 622 15.08 -26.31 28.81
N ASP A 623 16.20 -25.63 29.05
CA ASP A 623 16.23 -24.20 29.29
C ASP A 623 15.90 -23.43 27.99
N PRO A 624 14.99 -22.44 27.99
CA PRO A 624 14.62 -21.68 26.79
C PRO A 624 15.79 -21.04 26.06
N THR A 625 16.80 -20.53 26.79
CA THR A 625 17.99 -19.92 26.21
C THR A 625 18.83 -20.96 25.45
N VAL A 626 18.89 -22.20 25.95
CA VAL A 626 19.59 -23.30 25.26
C VAL A 626 18.88 -23.64 23.95
N CYS A 627 17.56 -23.77 23.96
CA CYS A 627 16.78 -24.03 22.73
C CYS A 627 16.90 -22.89 21.71
N PHE A 628 16.87 -21.64 22.18
CA PHE A 628 17.07 -20.46 21.35
C PHE A 628 18.44 -20.50 20.63
N ILE A 629 19.52 -20.70 21.39
CA ILE A 629 20.88 -20.78 20.84
C ILE A 629 21.00 -21.92 19.83
N GLU A 630 20.50 -23.11 20.14
CA GLU A 630 20.57 -24.28 19.25
C GLU A 630 19.91 -24.01 17.89
N HIS A 631 18.72 -23.42 17.90
CA HIS A 631 17.96 -23.18 16.68
C HIS A 631 18.46 -21.97 15.90
N TYR A 632 18.94 -20.92 16.56
CA TYR A 632 19.58 -19.79 15.88
C TYR A 632 20.87 -20.24 15.17
N GLU A 633 21.69 -21.06 15.83
CA GLU A 633 22.91 -21.63 15.23
C GLU A 633 22.62 -22.59 14.07
N ARG A 634 21.46 -23.27 14.08
CA ARG A 634 21.00 -24.08 12.94
C ARG A 634 20.73 -23.21 11.72
N ILE A 635 20.14 -22.02 11.89
CA ILE A 635 19.86 -21.06 10.82
C ILE A 635 21.16 -20.40 10.33
N LEU A 636 22.02 -19.92 11.23
CA LEU A 636 23.36 -19.41 10.88
C LEU A 636 24.16 -20.43 10.05
N LYS A 637 24.13 -21.70 10.46
CA LYS A 637 24.81 -22.76 9.73
C LYS A 637 24.21 -22.95 8.33
N PHE A 638 22.89 -22.81 8.17
CA PHE A 638 22.27 -22.87 6.86
C PHE A 638 22.72 -21.69 5.98
N ALA A 639 22.62 -20.45 6.48
CA ALA A 639 23.05 -19.23 5.78
C ALA A 639 24.52 -19.29 5.33
N ARG A 640 25.43 -19.72 6.21
CA ARG A 640 26.86 -19.93 5.90
C ARG A 640 27.11 -20.92 4.75
N ASN A 641 26.24 -21.90 4.58
CA ASN A 641 26.35 -22.93 3.54
C ASN A 641 25.55 -22.59 2.28
N ALA A 642 24.82 -21.47 2.26
CA ALA A 642 24.08 -21.02 1.08
C ALA A 642 25.01 -20.41 0.02
N GLU A 643 24.52 -20.36 -1.21
CA GLU A 643 25.19 -19.64 -2.31
C GLU A 643 25.31 -18.14 -1.97
N PRO A 644 26.27 -17.40 -2.57
CA PRO A 644 26.57 -16.02 -2.16
C PRO A 644 25.36 -15.08 -2.13
N GLU A 645 24.53 -15.08 -3.17
CA GLU A 645 23.34 -14.21 -3.28
C GLU A 645 22.32 -14.54 -2.17
N THR A 646 21.97 -15.81 -2.00
CA THR A 646 21.10 -16.27 -0.91
C THR A 646 21.70 -15.99 0.47
N ARG A 647 23.03 -16.08 0.60
CA ARG A 647 23.71 -15.82 1.87
C ARG A 647 23.61 -14.35 2.26
N GLU A 648 23.81 -13.44 1.31
CA GLU A 648 23.67 -12.01 1.53
C GLU A 648 22.27 -11.68 2.03
N TYR A 649 21.24 -12.20 1.35
CA TYR A 649 19.84 -12.08 1.78
C TYR A 649 19.58 -12.63 3.20
N LEU A 650 20.03 -13.85 3.48
CA LEU A 650 19.82 -14.48 4.79
C LEU A 650 20.56 -13.79 5.94
N PHE A 651 21.58 -13.00 5.63
CA PHE A 651 22.32 -12.20 6.61
C PHE A 651 21.85 -10.74 6.65
N ASP A 652 20.84 -10.38 5.87
CA ASP A 652 20.23 -9.05 5.92
C ASP A 652 19.68 -8.75 7.33
N SER A 653 19.69 -7.47 7.72
CA SER A 653 19.24 -7.06 9.05
C SER A 653 17.74 -7.22 9.27
N TYR A 654 16.95 -7.25 8.19
CA TYR A 654 15.52 -7.55 8.19
C TYR A 654 15.22 -9.04 8.04
N SER A 655 16.23 -9.91 7.99
CA SER A 655 16.04 -11.35 8.11
C SER A 655 15.89 -11.77 9.59
N ILE A 656 15.48 -13.02 9.82
CA ILE A 656 15.47 -13.64 11.15
C ILE A 656 16.84 -13.59 11.85
N ILE A 657 17.95 -13.56 11.10
CA ILE A 657 19.29 -13.45 11.69
C ILE A 657 19.48 -12.03 12.24
N GLY A 658 19.11 -11.00 11.48
CA GLY A 658 19.18 -9.63 11.95
C GLY A 658 18.24 -9.34 13.12
N GLU A 659 16.96 -9.68 12.96
CA GLU A 659 15.92 -9.44 13.96
C GLU A 659 16.20 -10.12 15.32
N GLN A 660 16.78 -11.33 15.29
CA GLN A 660 17.07 -12.10 16.51
C GLN A 660 18.53 -11.93 17.00
N PHE A 661 19.32 -11.05 16.36
CA PHE A 661 20.75 -10.86 16.65
C PHE A 661 21.02 -10.44 18.09
N GLU A 662 20.32 -9.42 18.60
CA GLU A 662 20.54 -8.91 19.96
C GLU A 662 20.21 -9.96 21.03
N SER A 663 19.08 -10.66 20.85
CA SER A 663 18.64 -11.76 21.71
C SER A 663 19.66 -12.90 21.72
N TYR A 664 20.24 -13.22 20.55
CA TYR A 664 21.30 -14.21 20.43
C TYR A 664 22.58 -13.77 21.16
N VAL A 665 23.03 -12.54 20.93
CA VAL A 665 24.18 -11.95 21.63
C VAL A 665 23.98 -12.01 23.14
N GLU A 666 22.80 -11.63 23.64
CA GLU A 666 22.48 -11.69 25.06
C GLU A 666 22.53 -13.14 25.59
N ALA A 667 22.03 -14.11 24.83
CA ALA A 667 22.04 -15.52 25.21
C ALA A 667 23.46 -16.11 25.33
N ILE A 668 24.41 -15.68 24.49
CA ILE A 668 25.75 -16.30 24.42
C ILE A 668 26.88 -15.48 25.04
N HIS A 669 26.70 -14.18 25.34
CA HIS A 669 27.82 -13.31 25.76
C HIS A 669 28.57 -13.82 27.00
N GLN A 670 27.88 -14.47 27.94
CA GLN A 670 28.51 -15.00 29.15
C GLN A 670 29.25 -16.32 28.95
N THR A 671 28.86 -17.10 27.93
CA THR A 671 29.32 -18.49 27.76
C THR A 671 30.23 -18.70 26.57
N GLN A 672 30.02 -17.94 25.48
CA GLN A 672 30.71 -18.09 24.19
C GLN A 672 30.97 -16.71 23.52
N PRO A 673 31.62 -15.75 24.20
CA PRO A 673 31.85 -14.40 23.65
C PRO A 673 32.68 -14.40 22.36
N GLU A 674 33.53 -15.41 22.13
CA GLU A 674 34.30 -15.54 20.90
C GLU A 674 33.44 -15.73 19.65
N LYS A 675 32.25 -16.33 19.79
CA LYS A 675 31.32 -16.50 18.66
C LYS A 675 30.69 -15.18 18.23
N ILE A 676 30.44 -14.28 19.17
CA ILE A 676 29.93 -12.93 18.87
C ILE A 676 30.97 -12.16 18.06
N ALA A 677 32.25 -12.21 18.44
CA ALA A 677 33.32 -11.57 17.69
C ALA A 677 33.40 -12.08 16.24
N THR A 678 33.32 -13.40 16.04
CA THR A 678 33.27 -14.00 14.69
C THR A 678 32.04 -13.55 13.91
N LEU A 679 30.87 -13.48 14.56
CA LEU A 679 29.64 -13.07 13.90
C LEU A 679 29.67 -11.58 13.49
N ILE A 680 30.25 -10.71 14.33
CA ILE A 680 30.44 -9.30 13.96
C ILE A 680 31.33 -9.18 12.72
N GLU A 681 32.45 -9.90 12.67
CA GLU A 681 33.35 -9.91 11.49
C GLU A 681 32.65 -10.43 10.22
N GLU A 682 31.68 -11.33 10.37
CA GLU A 682 30.90 -11.91 9.28
C GLU A 682 29.81 -10.96 8.77
N LEU A 683 29.10 -10.27 9.67
CA LEU A 683 27.98 -9.40 9.36
C LEU A 683 28.40 -7.99 8.91
N GLU A 684 29.49 -7.46 9.45
CA GLU A 684 29.91 -6.08 9.19
C GLU A 684 30.07 -5.71 7.71
N PRO A 685 30.59 -6.57 6.81
CA PRO A 685 30.67 -6.24 5.38
C PRO A 685 29.30 -6.20 4.69
N LEU A 686 28.27 -6.80 5.30
CA LEU A 686 26.90 -6.91 4.79
C LEU A 686 26.00 -5.83 5.41
N TRP A 687 26.31 -5.40 6.63
CA TRP A 687 25.54 -4.43 7.40
C TRP A 687 26.16 -3.03 7.25
N ALA A 688 25.67 -2.29 6.28
CA ALA A 688 26.18 -0.97 5.92
C ALA A 688 25.38 0.18 6.53
N TYR A 689 24.13 -0.06 6.96
CA TYR A 689 23.27 1.00 7.45
C TYR A 689 23.61 1.41 8.89
N PRO A 690 23.44 2.70 9.27
CA PRO A 690 23.75 3.18 10.61
C PRO A 690 23.12 2.38 11.76
N TYR A 691 21.87 1.96 11.59
CA TYR A 691 21.14 1.11 12.53
C TYR A 691 21.90 -0.20 12.81
N GLU A 692 22.27 -0.91 11.75
CA GLU A 692 22.89 -2.23 11.80
C GLU A 692 24.31 -2.14 12.40
N LEU A 693 25.06 -1.11 12.01
CA LEU A 693 26.37 -0.81 12.58
C LEU A 693 26.29 -0.52 14.08
N CYS A 694 25.20 0.10 14.56
CA CYS A 694 24.97 0.30 15.98
C CYS A 694 24.72 -1.03 16.71
N LEU A 695 23.92 -1.94 16.15
CA LEU A 695 23.70 -3.29 16.70
C LEU A 695 25.02 -4.06 16.85
N LEU A 696 25.87 -4.04 15.82
CA LEU A 696 27.20 -4.64 15.87
C LEU A 696 28.10 -3.97 16.91
N GLY A 697 28.00 -2.64 17.05
CA GLY A 697 28.71 -1.86 18.05
C GLY A 697 28.34 -2.27 19.49
N ASP A 698 27.05 -2.46 19.75
CA ASP A 698 26.55 -2.90 21.05
C ASP A 698 27.00 -4.34 21.37
N ALA A 699 26.97 -5.24 20.38
CA ALA A 699 27.51 -6.58 20.51
C ALA A 699 29.02 -6.58 20.80
N ALA A 700 29.80 -5.72 20.12
CA ALA A 700 31.23 -5.56 20.34
C ALA A 700 31.53 -5.06 21.77
N LEU A 701 30.73 -4.12 22.30
CA LEU A 701 30.86 -3.65 23.68
C LEU A 701 30.59 -4.75 24.70
N LYS A 702 29.52 -5.54 24.53
CA LYS A 702 29.20 -6.68 25.40
C LYS A 702 30.34 -7.70 25.45
N CYS A 703 31.10 -7.84 24.36
CA CYS A 703 32.27 -8.71 24.25
C CYS A 703 33.59 -8.07 24.69
N ASN A 704 33.55 -6.88 25.31
CA ASN A 704 34.74 -6.15 25.74
C ASN A 704 35.72 -5.87 24.58
N MET A 705 35.18 -5.48 23.41
CA MET A 705 35.91 -5.09 22.20
C MET A 705 35.74 -3.59 21.90
N PRO A 706 36.15 -2.68 22.82
CA PRO A 706 35.81 -1.26 22.74
C PRO A 706 36.36 -0.56 21.49
N ASP A 707 37.48 -1.03 20.95
CA ASP A 707 38.08 -0.44 19.75
C ASP A 707 37.27 -0.75 18.48
N GLN A 708 36.68 -1.95 18.40
CA GLN A 708 35.80 -2.32 17.30
C GLN A 708 34.45 -1.62 17.41
N ALA A 709 33.87 -1.60 18.62
CA ALA A 709 32.64 -0.86 18.87
C ALA A 709 32.76 0.63 18.51
N LEU A 710 33.85 1.28 18.92
CA LEU A 710 34.09 2.67 18.58
C LEU A 710 34.09 2.90 17.06
N ARG A 711 34.80 2.04 16.31
CA ARG A 711 34.87 2.16 14.85
C ARG A 711 33.49 1.99 14.21
N LEU A 712 32.70 1.02 14.66
CA LEU A 712 31.35 0.77 14.14
C LEU A 712 30.42 1.96 14.40
N TYR A 713 30.41 2.51 15.61
CA TYR A 713 29.64 3.73 15.92
C TYR A 713 30.14 4.96 15.17
N GLU A 714 31.45 5.12 14.99
CA GLU A 714 32.00 6.21 14.20
C GLU A 714 31.63 6.09 12.72
N SER A 715 31.52 4.87 12.18
CA SER A 715 30.99 4.61 10.84
C SER A 715 29.50 4.94 10.75
N ALA A 716 28.68 4.46 11.70
CA ALA A 716 27.25 4.78 11.76
C ALA A 716 26.97 6.30 11.85
N ARG A 717 27.85 7.05 12.52
CA ARG A 717 27.77 8.50 12.64
C ARG A 717 28.10 9.26 11.35
N GLN A 718 28.87 8.69 10.43
CA GLN A 718 29.32 9.42 9.23
C GLN A 718 28.18 9.70 8.24
N ASP A 719 27.04 9.02 8.40
CA ASP A 719 25.84 9.16 7.58
C ASP A 719 24.81 10.10 8.24
N ASP A 720 25.22 11.35 8.45
CA ASP A 720 24.58 12.34 9.35
C ASP A 720 23.17 12.79 8.90
N GLU A 721 22.82 12.64 7.62
CA GLU A 721 21.56 13.13 7.05
C GLU A 721 20.34 12.26 7.44
N GLU A 722 20.54 10.98 7.75
CA GLU A 722 19.46 10.03 8.11
C GLU A 722 19.66 9.35 9.48
N SER A 723 20.71 9.74 10.22
CA SER A 723 21.18 8.94 11.34
C SER A 723 20.22 8.90 12.55
N MET A 724 19.49 7.80 12.70
CA MET A 724 18.80 7.40 13.95
C MET A 724 19.76 7.20 15.13
N ILE A 725 21.08 7.28 14.94
CA ILE A 725 22.08 7.07 16.00
C ILE A 725 21.85 7.96 17.22
N HIS A 726 21.29 9.16 17.04
CA HIS A 726 21.09 10.14 18.10
C HIS A 726 20.02 9.71 19.11
N THR A 727 19.03 8.94 18.68
CA THR A 727 17.92 8.46 19.52
C THR A 727 18.26 7.12 20.18
N TRP A 728 19.31 6.48 19.71
CA TRP A 728 19.68 5.13 20.07
C TRP A 728 20.63 5.03 21.27
N PRO A 729 20.70 3.86 21.95
CA PRO A 729 21.69 3.60 22.99
C PRO A 729 23.14 3.90 22.53
N ALA A 730 23.38 3.72 21.22
CA ALA A 730 24.64 3.97 20.54
C ALA A 730 25.22 5.36 20.78
N ALA A 731 24.42 6.43 20.80
CA ALA A 731 24.93 7.79 21.04
C ALA A 731 25.61 7.92 22.42
N ALA A 732 24.98 7.37 23.45
CA ALA A 732 25.54 7.36 24.81
C ALA A 732 26.79 6.48 24.90
N ASN A 733 26.78 5.33 24.23
CA ASN A 733 27.90 4.38 24.21
C ASN A 733 29.13 4.94 23.48
N LEU A 734 28.94 5.62 22.35
CA LEU A 734 30.00 6.33 21.63
C LEU A 734 30.65 7.41 22.51
N ALA A 735 29.85 8.21 23.21
CA ALA A 735 30.37 9.23 24.14
C ALA A 735 31.21 8.61 25.27
N ARG A 736 30.75 7.49 25.86
CA ARG A 736 31.51 6.75 26.88
C ARG A 736 32.86 6.28 26.34
N LEU A 737 32.91 5.77 25.11
CA LEU A 737 34.14 5.29 24.49
C LEU A 737 35.14 6.42 24.20
N TRP A 738 34.69 7.55 23.66
CA TRP A 738 35.53 8.74 23.50
C TRP A 738 36.05 9.26 24.84
N PHE A 739 35.18 9.35 25.85
CA PHE A 739 35.58 9.78 27.18
C PHE A 739 36.63 8.85 27.80
N ALA A 740 36.45 7.53 27.68
CA ALA A 740 37.40 6.53 28.17
C ALA A 740 38.78 6.62 27.48
N ARG A 741 38.83 7.05 26.22
CA ARG A 741 40.08 7.33 25.48
C ARG A 741 40.68 8.71 25.76
N GLY A 742 40.01 9.54 26.56
CA GLY A 742 40.46 10.89 26.90
C GLY A 742 39.99 11.98 25.94
N ASP A 743 39.17 11.65 24.93
CA ASP A 743 38.55 12.63 24.03
C ASP A 743 37.24 13.18 24.64
N LYS A 744 37.41 13.98 25.69
CA LYS A 744 36.31 14.55 26.46
C LYS A 744 35.51 15.61 25.69
N GLU A 745 36.15 16.29 24.76
CA GLU A 745 35.52 17.36 23.98
C GLU A 745 34.53 16.77 22.96
N SER A 746 34.94 15.75 22.20
CA SER A 746 34.05 15.05 21.27
C SER A 746 32.90 14.37 22.00
N ALA A 747 33.15 13.70 23.12
CA ALA A 747 32.12 13.07 23.94
C ALA A 747 31.06 14.06 24.43
N LYS A 748 31.48 15.23 24.94
CA LYS A 748 30.57 16.26 25.43
C LYS A 748 29.75 16.87 24.29
N SER A 749 30.43 17.32 23.23
CA SER A 749 29.81 17.94 22.05
C SER A 749 28.74 17.02 21.43
N TRP A 750 29.04 15.73 21.33
CA TRP A 750 28.12 14.73 20.79
C TRP A 750 26.89 14.51 21.64
N LEU A 751 27.03 14.41 22.97
CA LEU A 751 25.89 14.29 23.88
C LEU A 751 25.01 15.54 23.83
N GLU A 752 25.60 16.73 23.82
CA GLU A 752 24.87 18.00 23.72
C GLU A 752 24.09 18.11 22.40
N SER A 753 24.74 17.79 21.27
CA SER A 753 24.10 17.80 19.95
C SER A 753 23.00 16.73 19.82
N SER A 754 23.22 15.52 20.35
CA SER A 754 22.21 14.45 20.33
C SER A 754 21.00 14.79 21.20
N LEU A 755 21.22 15.44 22.36
CA LEU A 755 20.14 15.95 23.21
C LEU A 755 19.33 17.05 22.52
N GLU A 756 20.00 17.98 21.84
CA GLU A 756 19.33 19.02 21.06
C GLU A 756 18.50 18.43 19.92
N LYS A 757 19.04 17.45 19.19
CA LYS A 757 18.30 16.72 18.14
C LYS A 757 17.08 16.00 18.73
N CYS A 758 17.24 15.15 19.76
CA CYS A 758 16.13 14.42 20.36
C CYS A 758 15.04 15.35 20.93
N ARG A 759 15.41 16.50 21.52
CA ARG A 759 14.42 17.48 22.01
C ARG A 759 13.69 18.18 20.87
N THR A 760 14.38 18.44 19.77
CA THR A 760 13.79 19.01 18.56
C THR A 760 12.78 18.02 17.98
N GLU A 761 13.19 16.76 17.78
CA GLU A 761 12.31 15.70 17.25
C GLU A 761 11.13 15.42 18.19
N LEU A 762 11.32 15.36 19.51
CA LEU A 762 10.23 15.21 20.48
C LEU A 762 9.18 16.33 20.36
N SER A 763 9.62 17.54 19.99
CA SER A 763 8.76 18.70 19.83
C SER A 763 8.03 18.74 18.48
N THR A 764 8.56 18.06 17.46
CA THR A 764 8.02 18.05 16.09
C THR A 764 7.30 16.77 15.74
N THR A 765 7.60 15.63 16.38
CA THR A 765 6.94 14.37 16.07
C THR A 765 5.46 14.41 16.44
N GLU A 766 4.64 13.88 15.54
CA GLU A 766 3.21 13.68 15.71
C GLU A 766 2.90 12.30 16.33
N TYR A 767 3.86 11.37 16.28
CA TYR A 767 3.66 9.98 16.67
C TYR A 767 3.95 9.75 18.16
N ARG A 768 2.98 9.16 18.87
CA ARG A 768 3.10 8.88 20.31
C ARG A 768 4.24 7.92 20.64
N TYR A 769 4.44 6.86 19.85
CA TYR A 769 5.50 5.88 20.11
C TYR A 769 6.88 6.54 20.02
N GLU A 770 7.13 7.36 19.00
CA GLU A 770 8.38 8.09 18.85
C GLU A 770 8.62 9.05 20.01
N ARG A 771 7.59 9.72 20.54
CA ARG A 771 7.74 10.57 21.71
C ARG A 771 8.28 9.82 22.91
N ASP A 772 7.77 8.63 23.18
CA ASP A 772 8.21 7.84 24.32
C ASP A 772 9.64 7.32 24.11
N GLU A 773 10.01 6.98 22.87
CA GLU A 773 11.40 6.69 22.51
C GLU A 773 12.32 7.90 22.68
N PHE A 774 11.96 9.08 22.19
CA PHE A 774 12.76 10.30 22.36
C PHE A 774 12.89 10.71 23.83
N LYS A 775 11.85 10.57 24.65
CA LYS A 775 11.93 10.81 26.10
C LYS A 775 12.93 9.86 26.75
N LEU A 776 12.87 8.57 26.44
CA LEU A 776 13.80 7.57 26.95
C LEU A 776 15.24 7.86 26.49
N ALA A 777 15.42 8.28 25.23
CA ALA A 777 16.69 8.69 24.67
C ALA A 777 17.25 9.93 25.40
N ILE A 778 16.44 10.96 25.62
CA ILE A 778 16.81 12.17 26.36
C ILE A 778 17.24 11.82 27.79
N GLU A 779 16.44 11.04 28.52
CA GLU A 779 16.79 10.62 29.88
C GLU A 779 18.14 9.87 29.90
N ARG A 780 18.34 8.94 28.96
CA ARG A 780 19.59 8.19 28.83
C ARG A 780 20.79 9.10 28.53
N LEU A 781 20.63 10.05 27.62
CA LEU A 781 21.68 11.00 27.24
C LEU A 781 21.99 11.98 28.37
N GLU A 782 20.99 12.51 29.08
CA GLU A 782 21.16 13.38 30.25
C GLU A 782 21.88 12.65 31.39
N ASN A 783 21.47 11.40 31.68
CA ASN A 783 22.13 10.56 32.67
C ASN A 783 23.60 10.31 32.29
N THR A 784 23.88 10.04 31.02
CA THR A 784 25.25 9.82 30.53
C THR A 784 26.08 11.10 30.57
N LEU A 785 25.49 12.25 30.24
CA LEU A 785 26.14 13.56 30.34
C LEU A 785 26.52 13.88 31.78
N HIS A 786 25.60 13.65 32.74
CA HIS A 786 25.86 13.86 34.16
C HIS A 786 26.90 12.87 34.73
N GLU A 787 26.85 11.62 34.28
CA GLU A 787 27.82 10.57 34.65
C GLU A 787 29.25 10.95 34.24
N LEU A 788 29.44 11.41 33.00
CA LEU A 788 30.75 11.70 32.43
C LEU A 788 31.25 13.12 32.78
N PHE A 789 30.34 14.07 32.98
CA PHE A 789 30.61 15.49 33.20
C PHE A 789 29.75 16.03 34.37
N PRO A 790 30.14 15.74 35.63
CA PRO A 790 29.37 16.17 36.80
C PRO A 790 29.45 17.67 37.11
N ASP A 791 30.39 18.39 36.49
CA ASP A 791 30.59 19.84 36.57
C ASP A 791 29.94 20.54 35.36
#